data_AF-A0A0C1TW63-F1
#
_entry.id   AF-A0A0C1TW63-F1
#
_cell.length_a   1.000
_cell.length_b   1.000
_cell.length_c   1.000
_cell.angle_alpha   90.00
_cell.angle_beta   90.00
_cell.angle_gamma   90.00
#
_symmetry.space_group_name_H-M   'P 1'
#
loop_
_entity.id
_entity.type
_entity.pdbx_description
1 polymer ?
#
loop_
_entity_poly.entity_id
_entity_poly.type
_entity_poly.pdbx_seq_one_letter_code
_entity_poly.pdbx_strand_id
1 'polypeptide(L)'
;MNEKILKVSGYVLLTITVLIADIWLITPLVEAYNILNNAEVMMGGMKADLSIVGDMFVNPLISLKKLGQGSNITKWFFISLVIDTFFIALLYITTNKNSKQVTNNGKTINYSRTNGTYGTAQWMSSEELNSKDMRKLLDTKSNKGILYGRLDENPKVLVTLPPTSYYNRNVAVFGSSGSKKSRAYVRPTAMNLTKLEESMIFTDPKGELFQSLAPFLESEGYDVKCFNLVNMPYSDRWNPLSEVKDDLSAQTFAQVIIDNTSDGNSAEKTDFWTRTETNLLKALALYVVLEIPEEEANMATLYSLVSSRDVKRTEEIFKRLPDDHPALPPYNIYKQATDAVRTGAVIGLGTRLQVFQSKLVQKLTEVSDINLTMPGIKKCAYFCIISDMESTFDFLSGLFFSFLFIKLIKFADSRGGKCKKQVNFILDEFPNIAKIPDFEKKMSTIRSRGISASVIFQNISQFQNRYDKGKWSEILDACDTQLFLGCNEIVTAEYISTILGTATIEDFSVSKQQGLEGLFDFGRKTDKLGKRNLLNPDEVKRFDNNKAILILKGKDPLILRKFDYEEHRLAKKLKEKLVREYKKEWAEEFRTLEEKVLIEEFRKYGLEEDLINLNIRDIENPDVEAKVIEAQQNAIHRTLNIKGDLNKNNIVTKDESVVEENEGVELFSDTDKTKEIKEDNSKIIDFKDDIETTNSDDESYKELRYEKMEFNEVTIDEPQKQYNITEVEDISNIYDSDDDFF
;
A
#
# COMPACT_ATOMS: atom_id res chain seq x y z
N MET A 1 -5.53 -46.35 -12.70
CA MET A 1 -5.94 -47.66 -12.13
C MET A 1 -4.76 -48.64 -12.02
N ASN A 2 -3.89 -48.73 -13.04
CA ASN A 2 -2.76 -49.68 -13.08
C ASN A 2 -1.69 -49.48 -12.00
N GLU A 3 -1.41 -48.25 -11.55
CA GLU A 3 -0.34 -48.00 -10.57
C GLU A 3 -0.68 -48.52 -9.16
N LYS A 4 -1.96 -48.48 -8.76
CA LYS A 4 -2.43 -49.06 -7.49
C LYS A 4 -2.37 -50.59 -7.53
N ILE A 5 -2.74 -51.19 -8.67
CA ILE A 5 -2.69 -52.65 -8.85
C ILE A 5 -1.24 -53.15 -8.85
N LEU A 6 -0.31 -52.43 -9.50
CA LEU A 6 1.12 -52.76 -9.47
C LEU A 6 1.76 -52.60 -8.08
N LYS A 7 1.36 -51.57 -7.32
CA LYS A 7 1.82 -51.39 -5.94
C LYS A 7 1.31 -52.53 -5.05
N VAL A 8 0.03 -52.89 -5.18
CA VAL A 8 -0.56 -54.01 -4.44
C VAL A 8 0.11 -55.34 -4.79
N SER A 9 0.36 -55.63 -6.08
CA SER A 9 1.06 -56.86 -6.48
C SER A 9 2.52 -56.89 -5.99
N GLY A 10 3.20 -55.74 -5.98
CA GLY A 10 4.56 -55.62 -5.46
C GLY A 10 4.63 -55.86 -3.94
N TYR A 11 3.67 -55.34 -3.18
CA TYR A 11 3.58 -55.58 -1.74
C TYR A 11 3.25 -57.04 -1.42
N VAL A 12 2.37 -57.68 -2.20
CA VAL A 12 2.05 -59.12 -2.05
C VAL A 12 3.26 -59.99 -2.36
N LEU A 13 4.03 -59.68 -3.41
CA LEU A 13 5.24 -60.43 -3.72
C LEU A 13 6.29 -60.27 -2.62
N LEU A 14 6.48 -59.05 -2.11
CA LEU A 14 7.40 -58.75 -1.03
C LEU A 14 7.02 -59.49 0.26
N THR A 15 5.74 -59.48 0.66
CA THR A 15 5.29 -60.19 1.86
C THR A 15 5.45 -61.71 1.73
N ILE A 16 5.18 -62.29 0.56
CA ILE A 16 5.44 -63.71 0.31
C ILE A 16 6.95 -64.01 0.42
N THR A 17 7.81 -63.14 -0.11
CA THR A 17 9.26 -63.34 -0.09
C THR A 17 9.83 -63.25 1.32
N VAL A 18 9.37 -62.27 2.11
CA VAL A 18 9.73 -62.10 3.53
C VAL A 18 9.26 -63.31 4.33
N LEU A 19 8.02 -63.75 4.15
CA LEU A 19 7.47 -64.90 4.87
C LEU A 19 8.24 -66.20 4.55
N ILE A 20 8.68 -66.40 3.31
CA ILE A 20 9.54 -67.53 2.95
C ILE A 20 10.91 -67.42 3.62
N ALA A 21 11.50 -66.22 3.67
CA ALA A 21 12.78 -65.99 4.34
C ALA A 21 12.70 -66.21 5.86
N ASP A 22 11.61 -65.77 6.50
CA ASP A 22 11.36 -65.95 7.92
C ASP A 22 11.18 -67.43 8.28
N ILE A 23 10.43 -68.18 7.47
CA ILE A 23 10.31 -69.64 7.64
C ILE A 23 11.67 -70.30 7.47
N TRP A 24 12.47 -69.86 6.50
CA TRP A 24 13.77 -70.46 6.22
C TRP A 24 14.81 -70.20 7.32
N LEU A 25 14.86 -68.99 7.86
CA LEU A 25 15.89 -68.57 8.82
C LEU A 25 15.52 -68.80 10.29
N ILE A 26 14.25 -68.67 10.65
CA ILE A 26 13.83 -68.73 12.06
C ILE A 26 13.49 -70.17 12.48
N THR A 27 12.89 -70.97 11.60
CA THR A 27 12.50 -72.36 11.94
C THR A 27 13.68 -73.25 12.36
N PRO A 28 14.87 -73.19 11.72
CA PRO A 28 16.04 -73.95 12.18
C PRO A 28 16.50 -73.55 13.59
N LEU A 29 16.40 -72.26 13.93
CA LEU A 29 16.76 -71.75 15.27
C LEU A 29 15.78 -72.25 16.34
N VAL A 30 14.48 -72.30 16.03
CA VAL A 30 13.46 -72.86 16.92
C VAL A 30 13.66 -74.36 17.13
N GLU A 31 13.98 -75.11 16.07
CA GLU A 31 14.26 -76.55 16.17
C GLU A 31 15.55 -76.82 16.95
N ALA A 32 16.60 -76.03 16.73
CA ALA A 32 17.85 -76.11 17.49
C ALA A 32 17.61 -75.88 18.99
N TYR A 33 16.82 -74.86 19.34
CA TYR A 33 16.43 -74.59 20.74
C TYR A 33 15.65 -75.76 21.35
N ASN A 34 14.72 -76.36 20.59
CA ASN A 34 13.96 -77.51 21.08
C ASN A 34 14.83 -78.76 21.28
N ILE A 35 15.77 -79.03 20.37
CA ILE A 35 16.73 -80.14 20.48
C ILE A 35 17.62 -79.95 21.71
N LEU A 36 18.15 -78.74 21.92
CA LEU A 36 19.04 -78.43 23.04
C LEU A 36 18.31 -78.50 24.39
N ASN A 37 17.12 -77.92 24.52
CA ASN A 37 16.35 -78.01 25.76
C ASN A 37 15.92 -79.44 26.09
N ASN A 38 15.60 -80.27 25.09
CA ASN A 38 15.24 -81.66 25.32
C ASN A 38 16.47 -82.54 25.66
N ALA A 39 17.65 -82.19 25.15
CA ALA A 39 18.91 -82.86 25.48
C ALA A 39 19.37 -82.57 26.92
N GLU A 40 19.07 -81.38 27.46
CA GLU A 40 19.39 -81.00 28.86
C GLU A 40 18.54 -81.75 29.90
N VAL A 41 17.30 -82.14 29.55
CA VAL A 41 16.37 -82.86 30.45
C VAL A 41 16.73 -84.34 30.59
N MET A 42 17.45 -84.92 29.63
CA MET A 42 17.92 -86.31 29.67
C MET A 42 19.29 -86.37 30.36
N MET A 43 19.32 -86.66 31.67
CA MET A 43 20.58 -86.88 32.40
C MET A 43 21.40 -88.01 31.75
N GLY A 44 22.54 -87.66 31.12
CA GLY A 44 23.59 -88.61 30.75
C GLY A 44 24.04 -88.58 29.30
N GLY A 45 24.76 -87.53 28.89
CA GLY A 45 25.84 -87.66 27.89
C GLY A 45 25.47 -88.02 26.44
N MET A 46 24.23 -87.86 25.98
CA MET A 46 23.94 -87.90 24.54
C MET A 46 24.33 -86.56 23.89
N LYS A 47 25.22 -86.61 22.89
CA LYS A 47 25.48 -85.46 22.01
C LYS A 47 24.18 -85.13 21.27
N ALA A 48 23.71 -83.89 21.41
CA ALA A 48 22.62 -83.38 20.59
C ALA A 48 23.01 -83.50 19.11
N ASP A 49 22.19 -84.21 18.31
CA ASP A 49 22.40 -84.29 16.87
C ASP A 49 21.78 -83.08 16.18
N LEU A 50 22.63 -82.12 15.80
CA LEU A 50 22.23 -80.91 15.07
C LEU A 50 22.35 -81.05 13.54
N SER A 51 22.64 -82.25 13.00
CA SER A 51 22.74 -82.45 11.55
C SER A 51 21.48 -81.97 10.82
N ILE A 52 20.31 -82.22 11.41
CA ILE A 52 19.01 -81.80 10.85
C ILE A 52 18.86 -80.27 10.77
N VAL A 53 19.48 -79.52 11.70
CA VAL A 53 19.47 -78.05 11.68
C VAL A 53 20.35 -77.52 10.54
N GLY A 54 21.49 -78.18 10.31
CA GLY A 54 22.35 -77.89 9.16
C GLY A 54 21.64 -78.11 7.83
N ASP A 55 20.93 -79.23 7.70
CA ASP A 55 20.15 -79.56 6.49
C ASP A 55 19.00 -78.56 6.24
N MET A 56 18.40 -78.02 7.31
CA MET A 56 17.36 -76.99 7.22
C MET A 56 17.87 -75.65 6.67
N PHE A 57 19.13 -75.28 6.95
CA PHE A 57 19.74 -74.09 6.33
C PHE A 57 20.08 -74.30 4.85
N VAL A 58 20.42 -75.53 4.45
CA VAL A 58 20.73 -75.87 3.05
C VAL A 58 19.46 -76.01 2.20
N ASN A 59 18.36 -76.51 2.78
CA ASN A 59 17.10 -76.74 2.05
C ASN A 59 15.87 -76.14 2.78
N PRO A 60 15.34 -74.99 2.30
CA PRO A 60 14.19 -74.31 2.90
C PRO A 60 12.92 -75.15 3.00
N LEU A 61 12.75 -76.16 2.15
CA LEU A 61 11.56 -77.03 2.16
C LEU A 61 11.53 -77.93 3.41
N ILE A 62 12.69 -78.24 3.99
CA ILE A 62 12.79 -79.01 5.24
C ILE A 62 12.30 -78.14 6.41
N SER A 63 12.66 -76.85 6.43
CA SER A 63 12.14 -75.87 7.39
C SER A 63 10.62 -75.75 7.33
N LEU A 64 10.05 -75.67 6.12
CA LEU A 64 8.60 -75.60 5.94
C LEU A 64 7.89 -76.86 6.48
N LYS A 65 8.44 -78.05 6.19
CA LYS A 65 7.90 -79.33 6.66
C LYS A 65 7.96 -79.46 8.19
N LYS A 66 9.03 -78.94 8.82
CA LYS A 66 9.23 -78.96 10.27
C LYS A 66 8.42 -77.92 11.03
N LEU A 67 8.10 -76.78 10.39
CA LEU A 67 7.21 -75.78 10.98
C LEU A 67 5.78 -76.31 11.16
N GLY A 68 5.32 -77.20 10.27
CA GLY A 68 4.01 -77.86 10.36
C GLY A 68 3.84 -78.83 11.54
N GLN A 69 4.91 -79.11 12.31
CA GLN A 69 4.83 -79.85 13.56
C GLN A 69 4.44 -78.88 14.69
N GLY A 70 3.28 -79.12 15.34
CA GLY A 70 2.58 -78.12 16.16
C GLY A 70 3.36 -77.48 17.32
N SER A 71 4.48 -78.06 17.78
CA SER A 71 5.34 -77.48 18.81
C SER A 71 6.21 -76.31 18.31
N ASN A 72 6.44 -76.19 17.00
CA ASN A 72 7.37 -75.22 16.41
C ASN A 72 6.66 -73.96 15.94
N ILE A 73 5.40 -74.06 15.54
CA ILE A 73 4.67 -72.97 14.89
C ILE A 73 4.41 -71.79 15.82
N THR A 74 4.12 -72.05 17.10
CA THR A 74 3.85 -71.00 18.10
C THR A 74 5.13 -70.22 18.44
N LYS A 75 6.24 -70.91 18.66
CA LYS A 75 7.54 -70.28 18.94
C LYS A 75 8.07 -69.48 17.74
N TRP A 76 7.94 -70.04 16.53
CA TRP A 76 8.28 -69.34 15.30
C TRP A 76 7.47 -68.05 15.13
N PHE A 77 6.15 -68.11 15.33
CA PHE A 77 5.26 -66.95 15.19
C PHE A 77 5.66 -65.79 16.11
N PHE A 78 5.93 -66.06 17.39
CA PHE A 78 6.34 -65.00 18.33
C PHE A 78 7.71 -64.40 17.98
N ILE A 79 8.67 -65.20 17.52
CA ILE A 79 10.00 -64.72 17.17
C ILE A 79 9.95 -63.88 15.88
N SER A 80 9.23 -64.35 14.86
CA SER A 80 8.99 -63.60 13.62
C SER A 80 8.29 -62.27 13.92
N LEU A 81 7.21 -62.26 14.72
CA LEU A 81 6.50 -61.03 15.08
C LEU A 81 7.42 -59.97 15.71
N VAL A 82 8.33 -60.36 16.61
CA VAL A 82 9.27 -59.42 17.25
C VAL A 82 10.28 -58.86 16.25
N ILE A 83 10.86 -59.73 15.41
CA ILE A 83 11.86 -59.33 14.40
C ILE A 83 11.22 -58.40 13.37
N ASP A 84 10.04 -58.75 12.86
CA ASP A 84 9.34 -57.98 11.84
C ASP A 84 8.93 -56.60 12.37
N THR A 85 8.44 -56.53 13.60
CA THR A 85 8.06 -55.25 14.23
C THR A 85 9.28 -54.34 14.40
N PHE A 86 10.44 -54.89 14.76
CA PHE A 86 11.69 -54.15 14.87
C PHE A 86 12.17 -53.60 13.52
N PHE A 87 12.14 -54.41 12.46
CA PHE A 87 12.51 -53.97 11.11
C PHE A 87 11.57 -52.91 10.56
N ILE A 88 10.25 -53.04 10.77
CA ILE A 88 9.26 -52.04 10.39
C ILE A 88 9.51 -50.71 11.12
N ALA A 89 9.81 -50.75 12.42
CA ALA A 89 10.15 -49.55 13.18
C ALA A 89 11.43 -48.86 12.68
N LEU A 90 12.46 -49.65 12.32
CA LEU A 90 13.71 -49.13 11.75
C LEU A 90 13.48 -48.48 10.37
N LEU A 91 12.67 -49.12 9.52
CA LEU A 91 12.26 -48.57 8.22
C LEU A 91 11.46 -47.28 8.37
N TYR A 92 10.55 -47.23 9.35
CA TYR A 92 9.79 -46.03 9.65
C TYR A 92 10.71 -44.88 10.10
N ILE A 93 11.68 -45.15 10.99
CA ILE A 93 12.62 -44.14 11.47
C ILE A 93 13.55 -43.63 10.35
N THR A 94 14.02 -44.52 9.48
CA THR A 94 14.95 -44.16 8.39
C THR A 94 14.26 -43.41 7.24
N THR A 95 13.03 -43.78 6.91
CA THR A 95 12.25 -43.08 5.87
C THR A 95 11.74 -41.72 6.33
N ASN A 96 11.39 -41.56 7.61
CA ASN A 96 10.79 -40.34 8.12
C ASN A 96 11.82 -39.27 8.57
N LYS A 97 13.13 -39.59 8.60
CA LYS A 97 14.19 -38.64 9.02
C LYS A 97 14.61 -37.63 7.94
N ASN A 98 14.16 -37.78 6.68
CA ASN A 98 14.71 -37.03 5.54
C ASN A 98 13.73 -36.07 4.82
N SER A 99 12.60 -35.68 5.42
CA SER A 99 11.64 -34.79 4.73
C SER A 99 11.00 -33.73 5.63
N LYS A 100 11.75 -32.67 5.95
CA LYS A 100 11.12 -31.34 6.12
C LYS A 100 10.96 -30.73 4.73
N GLN A 101 9.95 -31.17 4.00
CA GLN A 101 9.58 -30.63 2.69
C GLN A 101 8.71 -29.39 2.89
N VAL A 102 9.12 -28.26 2.31
CA VAL A 102 8.30 -27.06 2.23
C VAL A 102 7.40 -27.23 1.02
N THR A 103 6.12 -27.49 1.24
CA THR A 103 5.12 -27.61 0.16
C THR A 103 4.61 -26.22 -0.21
N ASN A 104 4.81 -25.83 -1.47
CA ASN A 104 4.11 -24.72 -2.08
C ASN A 104 3.08 -25.30 -3.07
N ASN A 105 1.78 -25.09 -2.84
CA ASN A 105 0.68 -25.43 -3.76
C ASN A 105 0.76 -26.81 -4.44
N GLY A 106 0.95 -27.89 -3.66
CA GLY A 106 0.82 -29.27 -4.15
C GLY A 106 1.94 -29.79 -5.06
N LYS A 107 2.99 -28.99 -5.31
CA LYS A 107 4.24 -29.46 -5.97
C LYS A 107 5.41 -29.28 -5.01
N THR A 108 6.08 -30.38 -4.68
CA THR A 108 7.31 -30.35 -3.87
C THR A 108 8.45 -29.82 -4.74
N ILE A 109 8.86 -28.57 -4.53
CA ILE A 109 10.06 -28.00 -5.17
C ILE A 109 11.24 -28.30 -4.25
N ASN A 110 12.18 -29.12 -4.73
CA ASN A 110 13.40 -29.44 -4.00
C ASN A 110 14.48 -28.42 -4.36
N TYR A 111 14.64 -27.39 -3.52
CA TYR A 111 15.76 -26.46 -3.64
C TYR A 111 17.06 -27.16 -3.24
N SER A 112 18.08 -27.06 -4.08
CA SER A 112 19.40 -27.61 -3.78
C SER A 112 20.04 -26.80 -2.67
N ARG A 113 20.43 -27.46 -1.57
CA ARG A 113 21.13 -26.82 -0.44
C ARG A 113 22.65 -26.85 -0.57
N THR A 114 23.16 -27.72 -1.43
CA THR A 114 24.60 -27.98 -1.60
C THR A 114 25.13 -27.41 -2.91
N ASN A 115 24.28 -27.22 -3.92
CA ASN A 115 24.68 -26.73 -5.23
C ASN A 115 23.94 -25.45 -5.61
N GLY A 116 24.70 -24.35 -5.73
CA GLY A 116 24.21 -23.03 -6.09
C GLY A 116 24.42 -22.62 -7.55
N THR A 117 24.61 -23.58 -8.49
CA THR A 117 25.00 -23.31 -9.89
C THR A 117 24.19 -22.17 -10.55
N TYR A 118 22.88 -22.12 -10.32
CA TYR A 118 22.00 -21.09 -10.89
C TYR A 118 21.58 -20.00 -9.90
N GLY A 119 22.02 -20.10 -8.64
CA GLY A 119 21.68 -19.21 -7.53
C GLY A 119 21.36 -19.97 -6.25
N THR A 120 21.48 -19.25 -5.13
CA THR A 120 21.34 -19.77 -3.76
C THR A 120 20.15 -19.16 -3.00
N ALA A 121 19.23 -18.49 -3.70
CA ALA A 121 18.07 -17.88 -3.05
C ALA A 121 17.23 -18.92 -2.30
N GLN A 122 16.87 -18.62 -1.07
CA GLN A 122 16.03 -19.49 -0.23
C GLN A 122 15.24 -18.65 0.78
N TRP A 123 14.24 -19.24 1.41
CA TRP A 123 13.53 -18.61 2.51
C TRP A 123 14.32 -18.71 3.80
N MET A 124 14.25 -17.68 4.64
CA MET A 124 14.86 -17.67 5.96
C MET A 124 14.34 -18.85 6.79
N SER A 125 15.26 -19.67 7.29
CA SER A 125 14.92 -20.81 8.12
C SER A 125 14.63 -20.40 9.57
N SER A 126 13.84 -21.20 10.29
CA SER A 126 13.60 -20.97 11.72
C SER A 126 14.89 -21.05 12.55
N GLU A 127 15.92 -21.76 12.08
CA GLU A 127 17.26 -21.81 12.70
C GLU A 127 18.01 -20.48 12.52
N GLU A 128 18.01 -19.92 11.31
CA GLU A 128 18.62 -18.62 11.01
C GLU A 128 17.92 -17.50 11.78
N LEU A 129 16.59 -17.48 11.79
CA LEU A 129 15.79 -16.51 12.56
C LEU A 129 16.12 -16.55 14.07
N ASN A 130 16.44 -17.74 14.59
CA ASN A 130 16.82 -17.94 15.99
C ASN A 130 18.31 -17.75 16.28
N SER A 131 19.12 -17.47 15.25
CA SER A 131 20.55 -17.22 15.40
C SER A 131 20.82 -16.01 16.30
N LYS A 132 22.03 -15.96 16.88
CA LYS A 132 22.46 -14.82 17.70
C LYS A 132 22.45 -13.51 16.90
N ASP A 133 22.72 -13.57 15.60
CA ASP A 133 22.76 -12.39 14.75
C ASP A 133 21.35 -11.88 14.43
N MET A 134 20.39 -12.76 14.12
CA MET A 134 18.99 -12.35 13.91
C MET A 134 18.33 -11.82 15.16
N ARG A 135 18.65 -12.33 16.34
CA ARG A 135 18.14 -11.79 17.60
C ARG A 135 18.68 -10.40 17.95
N LYS A 136 19.77 -9.95 17.33
CA LYS A 136 20.25 -8.56 17.44
C LYS A 136 19.52 -7.63 16.47
N LEU A 137 19.02 -8.19 15.35
CA LEU A 137 18.34 -7.43 14.31
C LEU A 137 16.84 -7.31 14.54
N LEU A 138 16.17 -8.43 14.74
CA LEU A 138 14.73 -8.53 14.94
C LEU A 138 14.46 -8.93 16.39
N ASP A 139 13.41 -8.31 16.95
CA ASP A 139 12.87 -8.70 18.24
C ASP A 139 11.55 -9.46 18.06
N THR A 140 11.46 -10.58 18.78
CA THR A 140 10.32 -11.50 18.80
C THR A 140 9.69 -11.62 20.19
N LYS A 141 10.14 -10.81 21.16
CA LYS A 141 9.74 -10.93 22.57
C LYS A 141 9.20 -9.62 23.14
N SER A 142 9.94 -8.52 23.02
CA SER A 142 9.60 -7.28 23.72
C SER A 142 8.48 -6.50 23.02
N ASN A 143 8.24 -6.77 21.73
CA ASN A 143 7.20 -6.16 20.91
C ASN A 143 7.31 -4.62 20.91
N LYS A 144 8.54 -4.13 20.73
CA LYS A 144 8.90 -2.71 20.67
C LYS A 144 9.53 -2.37 19.31
N GLY A 145 9.31 -1.14 18.87
CA GLY A 145 9.82 -0.65 17.58
C GLY A 145 8.86 -0.92 16.44
N ILE A 146 9.37 -0.94 15.21
CA ILE A 146 8.55 -1.06 13.99
C ILE A 146 8.00 -2.49 13.90
N LEU A 147 6.70 -2.66 13.66
CA LEU A 147 6.06 -3.97 13.57
C LEU A 147 5.92 -4.41 12.12
N TYR A 148 6.47 -5.58 11.78
CA TYR A 148 6.37 -6.13 10.42
C TYR A 148 5.26 -7.17 10.27
N GLY A 149 4.87 -7.84 11.35
CA GLY A 149 3.84 -8.87 11.34
C GLY A 149 4.07 -9.91 12.43
N ARG A 150 3.66 -11.15 12.16
CA ARG A 150 3.85 -12.30 13.04
C ARG A 150 4.42 -13.49 12.29
N LEU A 151 5.08 -14.41 12.97
CA LEU A 151 5.66 -15.60 12.34
C LEU A 151 4.56 -16.50 11.76
N ASP A 152 4.79 -17.03 10.56
CA ASP A 152 3.82 -17.92 9.88
C ASP A 152 3.63 -19.23 10.66
N GLU A 153 4.73 -19.82 11.16
CA GLU A 153 4.74 -21.05 11.96
C GLU A 153 4.15 -20.87 13.36
N ASN A 154 4.29 -19.67 13.96
CA ASN A 154 3.78 -19.36 15.29
C ASN A 154 3.15 -17.96 15.33
N PRO A 155 1.83 -17.87 15.04
CA PRO A 155 1.12 -16.59 14.96
C PRO A 155 1.09 -15.76 16.26
N LYS A 156 1.49 -16.33 17.41
CA LYS A 156 1.59 -15.58 18.68
C LYS A 156 2.84 -14.72 18.78
N VAL A 157 3.84 -14.97 17.94
CA VAL A 157 5.13 -14.30 17.96
C VAL A 157 5.11 -13.15 16.96
N LEU A 158 5.14 -11.92 17.47
CA LEU A 158 5.28 -10.72 16.66
C LEU A 158 6.73 -10.56 16.21
N VAL A 159 6.95 -9.96 15.05
CA VAL A 159 8.27 -9.65 14.51
C VAL A 159 8.41 -8.15 14.41
N THR A 160 9.37 -7.60 15.15
CA THR A 160 9.61 -6.17 15.24
C THR A 160 11.06 -5.80 14.95
N LEU A 161 11.30 -4.59 14.45
CA LEU A 161 12.62 -3.97 14.41
C LEU A 161 12.81 -3.12 15.67
N PRO A 162 13.58 -3.58 16.67
CA PRO A 162 13.81 -2.84 17.90
C PRO A 162 14.73 -1.64 17.67
N PRO A 163 14.67 -0.58 18.50
CA PRO A 163 15.57 0.58 18.41
C PRO A 163 17.05 0.25 18.56
N THR A 164 17.38 -0.91 19.14
CA THR A 164 18.75 -1.40 19.34
C THR A 164 19.35 -2.04 18.10
N SER A 165 18.55 -2.28 17.05
CA SER A 165 19.00 -2.89 15.81
C SER A 165 20.04 -1.99 15.11
N TYR A 166 21.02 -2.62 14.47
CA TYR A 166 21.99 -1.91 13.64
C TYR A 166 21.47 -1.65 12.21
N TYR A 167 20.25 -2.06 11.87
CA TYR A 167 19.60 -1.65 10.62
C TYR A 167 19.08 -0.23 10.76
N ASN A 168 19.07 0.48 9.63
CA ASN A 168 18.33 1.72 9.57
C ASN A 168 16.84 1.41 9.73
N ARG A 169 16.09 2.41 10.20
CA ARG A 169 14.65 2.28 10.45
C ARG A 169 13.83 2.77 9.25
N ASN A 170 14.47 2.94 8.10
CA ASN A 170 13.78 3.27 6.86
C ASN A 170 13.20 1.98 6.28
N VAL A 171 11.94 2.03 5.88
CA VAL A 171 11.19 0.86 5.42
C VAL A 171 10.48 1.20 4.13
N ALA A 172 10.65 0.40 3.09
CA ALA A 172 9.79 0.45 1.91
C ALA A 172 8.65 -0.56 2.08
N VAL A 173 7.40 -0.12 1.90
CA VAL A 173 6.22 -0.99 2.05
C VAL A 173 5.43 -0.99 0.74
N PHE A 174 5.27 -2.18 0.17
CA PHE A 174 4.63 -2.42 -1.11
C PHE A 174 3.26 -3.06 -0.87
N GLY A 175 2.18 -2.45 -1.33
CA GLY A 175 0.84 -3.00 -1.10
C GLY A 175 -0.23 -2.38 -1.98
N SER A 176 -0.83 -3.15 -2.88
CA SER A 176 -2.02 -2.70 -3.64
C SER A 176 -3.19 -2.30 -2.72
N SER A 177 -4.20 -1.60 -3.27
CA SER A 177 -5.46 -1.39 -2.55
C SER A 177 -6.02 -2.73 -2.02
N GLY A 178 -6.54 -2.73 -0.79
CA GLY A 178 -7.02 -3.95 -0.12
C GLY A 178 -5.94 -4.89 0.44
N SER A 179 -4.64 -4.60 0.26
CA SER A 179 -3.53 -5.39 0.82
C SER A 179 -3.33 -5.24 2.33
N LYS A 180 -4.22 -4.50 3.02
CA LYS A 180 -4.17 -4.21 4.46
C LYS A 180 -2.97 -3.36 4.89
N LYS A 181 -2.41 -2.48 4.05
CA LYS A 181 -1.29 -1.58 4.43
C LYS A 181 -1.51 -0.85 5.75
N SER A 182 -2.58 -0.05 5.82
CA SER A 182 -2.87 0.78 6.98
C SER A 182 -3.34 -0.07 8.19
N ARG A 183 -4.06 -1.17 7.92
CA ARG A 183 -4.59 -2.12 8.91
C ARG A 183 -3.51 -3.01 9.54
N ALA A 184 -2.52 -3.44 8.77
CA ALA A 184 -1.53 -4.43 9.19
C ALA A 184 -0.13 -3.89 9.47
N TYR A 185 0.21 -2.71 8.95
CA TYR A 185 1.52 -2.08 9.17
C TYR A 185 1.41 -0.75 9.90
N VAL A 186 0.65 0.22 9.36
CA VAL A 186 0.62 1.61 9.88
C VAL A 186 0.06 1.69 11.31
N ARG A 187 -1.19 1.28 11.54
CA ARG A 187 -1.83 1.36 12.87
C ARG A 187 -1.10 0.52 13.92
N PRO A 188 -0.71 -0.74 13.64
CA PRO A 188 0.05 -1.54 14.60
C PRO A 188 1.42 -0.94 14.94
N THR A 189 2.13 -0.41 13.94
CA THR A 189 3.41 0.27 14.16
C THR A 189 3.22 1.52 15.01
N ALA A 190 2.24 2.38 14.70
CA ALA A 190 1.95 3.57 15.50
C ALA A 190 1.71 3.21 16.99
N MET A 191 0.89 2.19 17.27
CA MET A 191 0.65 1.71 18.63
C MET A 191 1.88 1.09 19.30
N ASN A 192 2.83 0.54 18.56
CA ASN A 192 4.09 0.07 19.13
C ASN A 192 5.06 1.22 19.43
N LEU A 193 5.07 2.26 18.60
CA LEU A 193 5.94 3.43 18.77
C LEU A 193 5.53 4.28 19.99
N THR A 194 4.26 4.25 20.41
CA THR A 194 3.85 4.91 21.68
C THR A 194 4.54 4.33 22.90
N LYS A 195 4.86 3.02 22.91
CA LYS A 195 5.63 2.37 23.99
C LYS A 195 7.04 2.92 24.13
N LEU A 196 7.54 3.59 23.10
CA LEU A 196 8.86 4.21 23.03
C LEU A 196 8.79 5.75 23.11
N GLU A 197 7.58 6.32 23.20
CA GLU A 197 7.32 7.76 23.18
C GLU A 197 7.99 8.48 22.00
N GLU A 198 8.03 7.83 20.85
CA GLU A 198 8.62 8.39 19.64
C GLU A 198 7.60 9.21 18.87
N SER A 199 8.05 10.30 18.28
CA SER A 199 7.20 11.16 17.46
C SER A 199 6.86 10.50 16.14
N MET A 200 5.68 10.82 15.61
CA MET A 200 5.13 10.23 14.40
C MET A 200 4.60 11.32 13.47
N ILE A 201 4.94 11.23 12.19
CA ILE A 201 4.44 12.13 11.16
C ILE A 201 3.74 11.26 10.12
N PHE A 202 2.47 11.52 9.84
CA PHE A 202 1.64 10.73 8.94
C PHE A 202 1.25 11.53 7.71
N THR A 203 1.29 10.88 6.55
CA THR A 203 0.38 11.25 5.46
C THR A 203 -0.86 10.41 5.53
N ASP A 204 -1.99 11.03 5.23
CA ASP A 204 -3.30 10.42 5.39
C ASP A 204 -4.26 10.88 4.29
N PRO A 205 -4.18 10.28 3.09
CA PRO A 205 -4.99 10.72 1.96
C PRO A 205 -6.51 10.64 2.19
N LYS A 206 -6.95 9.77 3.11
CA LYS A 206 -8.36 9.51 3.39
C LYS A 206 -8.86 10.08 4.72
N GLY A 207 -7.97 10.62 5.54
CA GLY A 207 -8.28 11.04 6.91
C GLY A 207 -8.51 9.89 7.91
N GLU A 208 -8.48 8.63 7.47
CA GLU A 208 -8.79 7.46 8.31
C GLU A 208 -7.74 7.20 9.41
N LEU A 209 -6.48 7.57 9.14
CA LEU A 209 -5.42 7.43 10.14
C LEU A 209 -5.61 8.47 11.24
N PHE A 210 -5.92 9.72 10.88
CA PHE A 210 -6.25 10.77 11.82
C PHE A 210 -7.45 10.37 12.67
N GLN A 211 -8.55 9.95 12.04
CA GLN A 211 -9.78 9.59 12.73
C GLN A 211 -9.58 8.51 13.79
N SER A 212 -8.78 7.49 13.48
CA SER A 212 -8.56 6.35 14.37
C SER A 212 -7.41 6.55 15.38
N LEU A 213 -6.33 7.24 15.00
CA LEU A 213 -5.13 7.35 15.81
C LEU A 213 -5.05 8.66 16.61
N ALA A 214 -5.58 9.79 16.12
CA ALA A 214 -5.42 11.07 16.79
C ALA A 214 -5.97 11.05 18.24
N PRO A 215 -7.21 10.59 18.52
CA PRO A 215 -7.74 10.57 19.89
C PRO A 215 -6.94 9.66 20.81
N PHE A 216 -6.46 8.53 20.28
CA PHE A 216 -5.60 7.62 21.02
C PHE A 216 -4.27 8.28 21.37
N LEU A 217 -3.61 8.93 20.41
CA LEU A 217 -2.32 9.59 20.62
C LEU A 217 -2.43 10.77 21.58
N GLU A 218 -3.50 11.56 21.50
CA GLU A 218 -3.83 12.60 22.49
C GLU A 218 -3.95 11.98 23.90
N SER A 219 -4.66 10.86 24.03
CA SER A 219 -4.82 10.16 25.32
C SER A 219 -3.51 9.59 25.88
N GLU A 220 -2.55 9.27 25.01
CA GLU A 220 -1.18 8.87 25.37
C GLU A 220 -0.25 10.09 25.56
N GLY A 221 -0.79 11.31 25.54
CA GLY A 221 -0.11 12.57 25.84
C GLY A 221 0.75 13.13 24.70
N TYR A 222 0.48 12.74 23.46
CA TYR A 222 1.13 13.33 22.29
C TYR A 222 0.57 14.72 22.00
N ASP A 223 1.44 15.62 21.54
CA ASP A 223 1.00 16.88 20.92
C ASP A 223 0.54 16.59 19.49
N VAL A 224 -0.77 16.55 19.28
CA VAL A 224 -1.40 16.17 18.01
C VAL A 224 -1.74 17.41 17.20
N LYS A 225 -1.27 17.42 15.94
CA LYS A 225 -1.55 18.47 14.96
C LYS A 225 -2.02 17.88 13.65
N CYS A 226 -2.93 18.57 12.97
CA CYS A 226 -3.48 18.19 11.68
C CYS A 226 -3.31 19.32 10.68
N PHE A 227 -2.55 19.09 9.61
CA PHE A 227 -2.53 19.95 8.44
C PHE A 227 -3.42 19.33 7.35
N ASN A 228 -4.65 19.83 7.24
CA ASN A 228 -5.67 19.26 6.38
C ASN A 228 -5.89 20.12 5.13
N LEU A 229 -5.49 19.59 3.99
CA LEU A 229 -5.63 20.23 2.67
C LEU A 229 -6.88 19.80 1.91
N VAL A 230 -7.63 18.82 2.42
CA VAL A 230 -8.89 18.35 1.84
C VAL A 230 -10.07 19.11 2.44
N ASN A 231 -10.11 19.24 3.77
CA ASN A 231 -11.14 19.99 4.49
C ASN A 231 -10.49 21.00 5.45
N MET A 232 -10.03 22.11 4.88
CA MET A 232 -9.19 23.12 5.54
C MET A 232 -9.79 23.77 6.80
N PRO A 233 -11.11 23.97 6.93
CA PRO A 233 -11.70 24.46 8.19
C PRO A 233 -11.44 23.55 9.40
N TYR A 234 -11.08 22.28 9.18
CA TYR A 234 -10.72 21.31 10.24
C TYR A 234 -9.21 21.06 10.28
N SER A 235 -8.41 22.11 10.07
CA SER A 235 -6.94 22.10 10.07
C SER A 235 -6.37 23.01 11.16
N ASP A 236 -5.22 22.66 11.72
CA ASP A 236 -4.27 23.64 12.28
C ASP A 236 -3.68 24.48 11.14
N ARG A 237 -3.33 25.74 11.43
CA ARG A 237 -2.69 26.64 10.47
C ARG A 237 -1.18 26.43 10.43
N TRP A 238 -0.58 26.67 9.27
CA TRP A 238 0.86 26.70 9.11
C TRP A 238 1.25 27.73 8.05
N ASN A 239 2.04 28.73 8.45
CA ASN A 239 2.57 29.76 7.56
C ASN A 239 3.91 29.29 6.97
N PRO A 240 4.01 28.97 5.66
CA PRO A 240 5.25 28.53 5.05
C PRO A 240 6.37 29.58 5.07
N LEU A 241 6.03 30.88 5.00
CA LEU A 241 7.03 31.96 5.04
C LEU A 241 7.68 32.09 6.41
N SER A 242 7.01 31.65 7.47
CA SER A 242 7.60 31.65 8.82
C SER A 242 8.86 30.79 8.91
N GLU A 243 9.07 29.86 7.97
CA GLU A 243 10.24 28.98 7.89
C GLU A 243 11.40 29.55 7.05
N VAL A 244 11.16 30.62 6.29
CA VAL A 244 12.19 31.35 5.56
C VAL A 244 12.88 32.30 6.55
N LYS A 245 14.19 32.14 6.74
CA LYS A 245 15.01 32.93 7.68
C LYS A 245 16.32 33.44 7.09
N ASP A 246 16.76 32.84 5.99
CA ASP A 246 18.05 33.09 5.34
C ASP A 246 17.92 32.85 3.83
N ASP A 247 18.97 33.19 3.07
CA ASP A 247 19.01 33.01 1.62
C ASP A 247 18.77 31.55 1.16
N LEU A 248 19.29 30.58 1.92
CA LEU A 248 19.18 29.15 1.60
C LEU A 248 17.76 28.61 1.80
N SER A 249 17.08 29.03 2.87
CA SER A 249 15.68 28.69 3.12
C SER A 249 14.75 29.38 2.14
N ALA A 250 15.05 30.62 1.73
CA ALA A 250 14.32 31.31 0.65
C ALA A 250 14.50 30.62 -0.71
N GLN A 251 15.72 30.17 -1.03
CA GLN A 251 15.97 29.36 -2.23
C GLN A 251 15.17 28.07 -2.21
N THR A 252 15.17 27.37 -1.08
CA THR A 252 14.42 26.11 -0.93
C THR A 252 12.92 26.33 -1.08
N PHE A 253 12.38 27.37 -0.43
CA PHE A 253 10.98 27.77 -0.56
C PHE A 253 10.59 28.00 -2.03
N ALA A 254 11.36 28.81 -2.75
CA ALA A 254 11.09 29.11 -4.14
C ALA A 254 11.20 27.86 -5.02
N GLN A 255 12.23 27.04 -4.84
CA GLN A 255 12.42 25.81 -5.62
C GLN A 255 11.27 24.82 -5.43
N VAL A 256 10.82 24.60 -4.19
CA VAL A 256 9.73 23.66 -3.89
C VAL A 256 8.42 24.10 -4.57
N ILE A 257 8.09 25.40 -4.53
CA ILE A 257 6.90 25.93 -5.20
C ILE A 257 7.00 25.70 -6.70
N ILE A 258 8.12 26.09 -7.29
CA ILE A 258 8.32 26.01 -8.74
C ILE A 258 8.30 24.56 -9.23
N ASP A 259 8.97 23.64 -8.54
CA ASP A 259 9.03 22.22 -8.92
C ASP A 259 7.65 21.53 -8.82
N ASN A 260 6.83 21.91 -7.84
CA ASN A 260 5.54 21.26 -7.58
C ASN A 260 4.35 21.93 -8.27
N THR A 261 4.55 23.07 -8.91
CA THR A 261 3.52 23.75 -9.72
C THR A 261 3.83 23.72 -11.21
N SER A 262 4.96 23.12 -11.60
CA SER A 262 5.33 22.97 -13.01
C SER A 262 4.69 21.71 -13.58
N ASP A 263 3.98 21.86 -14.71
CA ASP A 263 3.52 20.72 -15.49
C ASP A 263 4.74 19.95 -15.98
N GLY A 264 4.88 18.69 -15.55
CA GLY A 264 6.07 17.85 -15.70
C GLY A 264 6.53 17.52 -17.14
N ASN A 265 6.07 18.26 -18.15
CA ASN A 265 6.29 18.04 -19.58
C ASN A 265 7.22 19.06 -20.25
N SER A 266 8.00 19.84 -19.51
CA SER A 266 8.82 20.88 -20.12
C SER A 266 10.30 20.75 -19.72
N ALA A 267 10.95 19.74 -20.28
CA ALA A 267 12.40 19.64 -20.26
C ALA A 267 12.97 20.40 -21.47
N GLU A 268 13.92 21.29 -21.19
CA GLU A 268 14.85 22.00 -22.10
C GLU A 268 14.50 23.44 -22.57
N LYS A 269 13.24 23.83 -22.83
CA LYS A 269 12.93 25.22 -23.26
C LYS A 269 12.42 26.17 -22.15
N THR A 270 12.04 25.64 -20.99
CA THR A 270 11.45 26.36 -19.85
C THR A 270 12.46 26.84 -18.81
N ASP A 271 13.70 26.37 -18.86
CA ASP A 271 14.72 26.58 -17.82
C ASP A 271 15.00 28.07 -17.52
N PHE A 272 14.99 28.93 -18.55
CA PHE A 272 15.25 30.36 -18.39
C PHE A 272 14.09 31.12 -17.72
N TRP A 273 12.85 30.80 -18.09
CA TRP A 273 11.64 31.41 -17.52
C TRP A 273 11.47 30.99 -16.06
N THR A 274 11.60 29.68 -15.82
CA THR A 274 11.56 29.10 -14.48
C THR A 274 12.62 29.69 -13.55
N ARG A 275 13.86 29.90 -14.05
CA ARG A 275 14.90 30.57 -13.26
C ARG A 275 14.56 32.03 -12.92
N THR A 276 13.88 32.73 -13.83
CA THR A 276 13.44 34.11 -13.60
C THR A 276 12.32 34.17 -12.56
N GLU A 277 11.36 33.25 -12.65
CA GLU A 277 10.30 33.05 -11.64
C GLU A 277 10.89 32.75 -10.26
N THR A 278 11.83 31.80 -10.16
CA THR A 278 12.50 31.44 -8.90
C THR A 278 13.19 32.64 -8.25
N ASN A 279 13.91 33.44 -9.03
CA ASN A 279 14.60 34.62 -8.51
C ASN A 279 13.62 35.69 -8.00
N LEU A 280 12.54 35.96 -8.74
CA LEU A 280 11.52 36.90 -8.30
C LEU A 280 10.82 36.42 -7.01
N LEU A 281 10.41 35.14 -6.98
CA LEU A 281 9.76 34.55 -5.81
C LEU A 281 10.66 34.57 -4.58
N LYS A 282 11.96 34.24 -4.74
CA LYS A 282 12.96 34.32 -3.68
C LYS A 282 13.12 35.74 -3.16
N ALA A 283 13.22 36.73 -4.06
CA ALA A 283 13.33 38.13 -3.68
C ALA A 283 12.10 38.61 -2.90
N LEU A 284 10.89 38.29 -3.39
CA LEU A 284 9.65 38.66 -2.71
C LEU A 284 9.49 37.98 -1.36
N ALA A 285 9.84 36.69 -1.23
CA ALA A 285 9.81 35.98 0.05
C ALA A 285 10.76 36.62 1.08
N LEU A 286 11.99 36.96 0.67
CA LEU A 286 12.95 37.64 1.52
C LEU A 286 12.46 39.04 1.93
N TYR A 287 11.91 39.80 0.98
CA TYR A 287 11.32 41.11 1.27
C TYR A 287 10.17 41.00 2.29
N VAL A 288 9.21 40.09 2.06
CA VAL A 288 8.07 39.91 2.96
C VAL A 288 8.52 39.51 4.36
N VAL A 289 9.50 38.63 4.50
CA VAL A 289 9.95 38.17 5.81
C VAL A 289 10.78 39.22 6.57
N LEU A 290 11.53 40.07 5.86
CA LEU A 290 12.47 41.01 6.48
C LEU A 290 11.88 42.41 6.70
N GLU A 291 10.97 42.86 5.83
CA GLU A 291 10.48 44.25 5.81
C GLU A 291 9.01 44.39 6.25
N ILE A 292 8.20 43.33 6.12
CA ILE A 292 6.80 43.34 6.54
C ILE A 292 6.71 42.87 8.00
N PRO A 293 5.86 43.49 8.85
CA PRO A 293 5.64 43.03 10.21
C PRO A 293 5.29 41.54 10.28
N GLU A 294 5.78 40.83 11.31
CA GLU A 294 5.65 39.37 11.42
C GLU A 294 4.19 38.87 11.33
N GLU A 295 3.23 39.65 11.82
CA GLU A 295 1.79 39.35 11.77
C GLU A 295 1.22 39.39 10.34
N GLU A 296 1.81 40.19 9.45
CA GLU A 296 1.42 40.35 8.05
C GLU A 296 2.34 39.59 7.08
N ALA A 297 3.45 39.03 7.56
CA ALA A 297 4.46 38.32 6.77
C ALA A 297 4.00 36.89 6.40
N ASN A 298 3.04 36.79 5.50
CA ASN A 298 2.40 35.54 5.10
C ASN A 298 2.22 35.42 3.57
N MET A 299 1.73 34.26 3.12
CA MET A 299 1.56 33.96 1.70
C MET A 299 0.56 34.88 0.99
N ALA A 300 -0.44 35.41 1.70
CA ALA A 300 -1.40 36.35 1.13
C ALA A 300 -0.72 37.67 0.77
N THR A 301 0.13 38.19 1.65
CA THR A 301 0.92 39.40 1.40
C THR A 301 1.88 39.20 0.22
N LEU A 302 2.61 38.08 0.18
CA LEU A 302 3.46 37.74 -0.96
C LEU A 302 2.66 37.68 -2.26
N TYR A 303 1.52 37.00 -2.26
CA TYR A 303 0.67 36.89 -3.44
C TYR A 303 0.12 38.25 -3.89
N SER A 304 -0.22 39.14 -2.95
CA SER A 304 -0.68 40.51 -3.26
C SER A 304 0.38 41.34 -3.98
N LEU A 305 1.67 41.12 -3.67
CA LEU A 305 2.78 41.79 -4.36
C LEU A 305 2.94 41.28 -5.80
N VAL A 306 2.80 39.96 -6.01
CA VAL A 306 2.86 39.33 -7.35
C VAL A 306 1.67 39.75 -8.22
N SER A 307 0.46 39.75 -7.65
CA SER A 307 -0.79 40.05 -8.34
C SER A 307 -1.09 41.55 -8.46
N SER A 308 -0.24 42.42 -7.92
CA SER A 308 -0.42 43.86 -8.02
C SER A 308 -0.34 44.31 -9.49
N ARG A 309 -1.31 45.12 -9.94
CA ARG A 309 -1.39 45.61 -11.32
C ARG A 309 -0.25 46.56 -11.72
N ASP A 310 0.62 46.91 -10.78
CA ASP A 310 1.66 47.91 -10.97
C ASP A 310 3.07 47.32 -10.74
N VAL A 311 3.69 46.85 -11.82
CA VAL A 311 5.08 46.36 -11.80
C VAL A 311 6.05 47.44 -11.30
N LYS A 312 5.75 48.74 -11.55
CA LYS A 312 6.60 49.85 -11.12
C LYS A 312 6.62 49.98 -9.60
N ARG A 313 5.51 49.69 -8.93
CA ARG A 313 5.44 49.67 -7.46
C ARG A 313 6.44 48.68 -6.88
N THR A 314 6.51 47.47 -7.43
CA THR A 314 7.51 46.47 -7.00
C THR A 314 8.93 47.00 -7.26
N GLU A 315 9.21 47.61 -8.41
CA GLU A 315 10.53 48.20 -8.66
C GLU A 315 10.90 49.33 -7.68
N GLU A 316 9.94 50.18 -7.31
CA GLU A 316 10.15 51.25 -6.35
C GLU A 316 10.42 50.71 -4.94
N ILE A 317 9.73 49.64 -4.53
CA ILE A 317 9.98 48.96 -3.26
C ILE A 317 11.45 48.50 -3.21
N PHE A 318 11.90 47.74 -4.21
CA PHE A 318 13.27 47.22 -4.21
C PHE A 318 14.33 48.32 -4.36
N LYS A 319 14.05 49.44 -5.05
CA LYS A 319 14.97 50.59 -5.13
C LYS A 319 15.20 51.30 -3.79
N ARG A 320 14.28 51.17 -2.83
CA ARG A 320 14.37 51.83 -1.51
C ARG A 320 15.10 50.98 -0.47
N LEU A 321 15.35 49.70 -0.78
CA LEU A 321 16.06 48.81 0.13
C LEU A 321 17.54 49.20 0.25
N PRO A 322 18.18 49.04 1.42
CA PRO A 322 19.62 49.19 1.59
C PRO A 322 20.41 48.28 0.63
N ASP A 323 21.58 48.71 0.16
CA ASP A 323 22.41 47.98 -0.81
C ASP A 323 22.83 46.56 -0.35
N ASP A 324 22.90 46.33 0.95
CA ASP A 324 23.23 45.04 1.58
C ASP A 324 22.01 44.16 1.88
N HIS A 325 20.80 44.59 1.52
CA HIS A 325 19.58 43.87 1.80
C HIS A 325 19.52 42.50 1.07
N PRO A 326 19.26 41.36 1.76
CA PRO A 326 19.31 40.02 1.17
C PRO A 326 18.38 39.77 -0.02
N ALA A 327 17.28 40.53 -0.12
CA ALA A 327 16.35 40.41 -1.24
C ALA A 327 16.85 41.07 -2.55
N LEU A 328 17.85 41.96 -2.50
CA LEU A 328 18.35 42.68 -3.67
C LEU A 328 19.11 41.79 -4.67
N PRO A 329 20.05 40.91 -4.27
CA PRO A 329 20.76 40.05 -5.23
C PRO A 329 19.83 39.21 -6.14
N PRO A 330 18.85 38.44 -5.63
CA PRO A 330 17.94 37.69 -6.50
C PRO A 330 17.06 38.61 -7.35
N TYR A 331 16.63 39.76 -6.80
CA TYR A 331 15.85 40.74 -7.56
C TYR A 331 16.64 41.36 -8.72
N ASN A 332 17.92 41.69 -8.50
CA ASN A 332 18.79 42.25 -9.53
C ASN A 332 19.03 41.26 -10.68
N ILE A 333 19.13 39.95 -10.39
CA ILE A 333 19.21 38.90 -11.42
C ILE A 333 17.91 38.83 -12.22
N TYR A 334 16.76 38.87 -11.55
CA TYR A 334 15.45 38.97 -12.21
C TYR A 334 15.37 40.20 -13.12
N LYS A 335 15.87 41.35 -12.65
CA LYS A 335 15.85 42.62 -13.39
C LYS A 335 16.75 42.63 -14.64
N GLN A 336 17.77 41.79 -14.69
CA GLN A 336 18.63 41.63 -15.88
C GLN A 336 17.91 40.93 -17.05
N ALA A 337 16.80 40.22 -16.79
CA ALA A 337 16.01 39.60 -17.84
C ALA A 337 15.28 40.67 -18.69
N THR A 338 14.95 40.34 -19.94
CA THR A 338 14.22 41.25 -20.84
C THR A 338 12.80 41.52 -20.34
N ASP A 339 12.18 42.62 -20.77
CA ASP A 339 10.83 43.02 -20.31
C ASP A 339 9.77 41.95 -20.58
N ALA A 340 9.84 41.29 -21.75
CA ALA A 340 8.98 40.15 -22.08
C ALA A 340 9.18 38.99 -21.10
N VAL A 341 10.43 38.73 -20.69
CA VAL A 341 10.76 37.65 -19.76
C VAL A 341 10.24 37.93 -18.36
N ARG A 342 10.46 39.14 -17.88
CA ARG A 342 9.97 39.60 -16.58
C ARG A 342 8.44 39.55 -16.51
N THR A 343 7.77 40.02 -17.56
CA THR A 343 6.30 39.98 -17.65
C THR A 343 5.77 38.55 -17.59
N GLY A 344 6.35 37.63 -18.36
CA GLY A 344 5.93 36.22 -18.32
C GLY A 344 6.22 35.56 -16.97
N ALA A 345 7.32 35.90 -16.29
CA ALA A 345 7.61 35.40 -14.96
C ALA A 345 6.61 35.89 -13.89
N VAL A 346 6.17 37.15 -13.95
CA VAL A 346 5.11 37.67 -13.06
C VAL A 346 3.79 36.96 -13.30
N ILE A 347 3.39 36.78 -14.57
CA ILE A 347 2.17 36.05 -14.93
C ILE A 347 2.26 34.59 -14.48
N GLY A 348 3.38 33.93 -14.76
CA GLY A 348 3.63 32.54 -14.37
C GLY A 348 3.55 32.34 -12.85
N LEU A 349 4.21 33.20 -12.06
CA LEU A 349 4.06 33.18 -10.60
C LEU A 349 2.63 33.46 -10.12
N GLY A 350 1.94 34.41 -10.77
CA GLY A 350 0.55 34.72 -10.47
C GLY A 350 -0.38 33.52 -10.64
N THR A 351 -0.18 32.74 -11.71
CA THR A 351 -0.90 31.50 -11.99
C THR A 351 -0.52 30.39 -10.99
N ARG A 352 0.77 30.18 -10.73
CA ARG A 352 1.24 29.14 -9.79
C ARG A 352 0.74 29.36 -8.37
N LEU A 353 0.63 30.62 -7.95
CA LEU A 353 0.20 31.01 -6.61
C LEU A 353 -1.30 31.35 -6.54
N GLN A 354 -2.07 31.10 -7.60
CA GLN A 354 -3.48 31.50 -7.69
C GLN A 354 -4.37 30.94 -6.58
N VAL A 355 -3.99 29.82 -5.95
CA VAL A 355 -4.75 29.23 -4.83
C VAL A 355 -4.87 30.20 -3.64
N PHE A 356 -3.92 31.13 -3.50
CA PHE A 356 -3.95 32.17 -2.47
C PHE A 356 -4.96 33.29 -2.79
N GLN A 357 -5.73 33.23 -3.88
CA GLN A 357 -6.93 34.05 -4.05
C GLN A 357 -8.05 33.65 -3.08
N SER A 358 -8.07 32.39 -2.65
CA SER A 358 -9.05 31.89 -1.69
C SER A 358 -8.75 32.42 -0.28
N LYS A 359 -9.72 33.12 0.32
CA LYS A 359 -9.63 33.60 1.71
C LYS A 359 -9.36 32.46 2.70
N LEU A 360 -9.91 31.27 2.45
CA LEU A 360 -9.70 30.09 3.30
C LEU A 360 -8.23 29.65 3.29
N VAL A 361 -7.59 29.61 2.11
CA VAL A 361 -6.17 29.24 1.97
C VAL A 361 -5.27 30.33 2.58
N GLN A 362 -5.62 31.60 2.40
CA GLN A 362 -4.91 32.71 3.05
C GLN A 362 -4.95 32.55 4.59
N LYS A 363 -6.14 32.29 5.16
CA LYS A 363 -6.29 32.08 6.62
C LYS A 363 -5.60 30.82 7.13
N LEU A 364 -5.62 29.74 6.35
CA LEU A 364 -4.87 28.51 6.67
C LEU A 364 -3.35 28.75 6.77
N THR A 365 -2.83 29.70 5.99
CA THR A 365 -1.38 29.98 5.87
C THR A 365 -0.96 31.31 6.49
N GLU A 366 -1.84 31.96 7.25
CA GLU A 366 -1.60 33.27 7.88
C GLU A 366 -0.63 33.15 9.05
N VAL A 367 -0.83 32.16 9.92
CA VAL A 367 -0.11 31.95 11.18
C VAL A 367 0.30 30.47 11.31
N SER A 368 1.32 30.18 12.13
CA SER A 368 1.76 28.80 12.42
C SER A 368 1.27 28.31 13.79
N ASP A 369 0.24 27.46 13.79
CA ASP A 369 -0.18 26.67 14.95
C ASP A 369 0.65 25.37 15.09
N ILE A 370 1.36 24.98 14.03
CA ILE A 370 2.23 23.80 13.93
C ILE A 370 3.69 24.23 14.03
N ASN A 371 4.44 23.65 14.98
CA ASN A 371 5.88 23.86 15.10
C ASN A 371 6.66 22.67 14.52
N LEU A 372 7.40 22.89 13.44
CA LEU A 372 8.10 21.82 12.71
C LEU A 372 9.31 21.23 13.45
N THR A 373 9.82 21.90 14.49
CA THR A 373 10.98 21.40 15.28
C THR A 373 10.55 20.55 16.46
N MET A 374 9.31 20.75 16.93
CA MET A 374 8.78 20.12 18.14
C MET A 374 8.83 18.58 18.14
N PRO A 375 8.57 17.87 17.02
CA PRO A 375 8.67 16.41 16.98
C PRO A 375 10.06 15.87 17.37
N GLY A 376 11.12 16.65 17.11
CA GLY A 376 12.49 16.30 17.51
C GLY A 376 12.78 16.53 19.00
N ILE A 377 11.88 17.21 19.74
CA ILE A 377 12.06 17.66 21.13
C ILE A 377 11.21 16.84 22.11
N LYS A 378 9.90 16.69 21.82
CA LYS A 378 8.91 15.98 22.65
C LYS A 378 8.05 15.07 21.77
N LYS A 379 7.23 14.22 22.38
CA LYS A 379 6.32 13.31 21.65
C LYS A 379 5.24 14.11 20.91
N CYS A 380 5.29 14.08 19.59
CA CYS A 380 4.32 14.74 18.70
C CYS A 380 3.76 13.74 17.70
N ALA A 381 2.51 13.95 17.29
CA ALA A 381 1.89 13.21 16.21
C ALA A 381 1.26 14.19 15.21
N TYR A 382 1.93 14.38 14.08
CA TYR A 382 1.45 15.30 13.05
C TYR A 382 0.83 14.52 11.90
N PHE A 383 -0.35 14.93 11.47
CA PHE A 383 -1.07 14.34 10.35
C PHE A 383 -1.14 15.36 9.22
N CYS A 384 -0.84 14.93 8.00
CA CYS A 384 -1.05 15.71 6.79
C CYS A 384 -2.10 15.00 5.94
N ILE A 385 -3.31 15.55 5.90
CA ILE A 385 -4.41 15.03 5.09
C ILE A 385 -4.32 15.70 3.72
N ILE A 386 -4.06 14.88 2.69
CA ILE A 386 -3.85 15.29 1.30
C ILE A 386 -4.92 14.65 0.42
N SER A 387 -5.26 15.25 -0.72
CA SER A 387 -6.20 14.62 -1.66
C SER A 387 -5.49 13.53 -2.46
N ASP A 388 -6.20 12.45 -2.79
CA ASP A 388 -5.74 11.44 -3.74
C ASP A 388 -6.27 11.67 -5.17
N MET A 389 -7.18 12.65 -5.36
CA MET A 389 -7.77 13.01 -6.66
C MET A 389 -7.26 14.33 -7.21
N GLU A 390 -7.03 15.31 -6.33
CA GLU A 390 -6.79 16.69 -6.73
C GLU A 390 -5.37 17.12 -6.38
N SER A 391 -4.63 17.60 -7.37
CA SER A 391 -3.25 18.09 -7.20
C SER A 391 -3.16 19.57 -6.81
N THR A 392 -4.30 20.27 -6.70
CA THR A 392 -4.38 21.72 -6.48
C THR A 392 -3.54 22.22 -5.31
N PHE A 393 -3.48 21.45 -4.22
CA PHE A 393 -2.78 21.81 -2.99
C PHE A 393 -1.48 21.03 -2.75
N ASP A 394 -1.04 20.23 -3.72
CA ASP A 394 0.14 19.36 -3.57
C ASP A 394 1.37 20.16 -3.17
N PHE A 395 1.61 21.33 -3.79
CA PHE A 395 2.77 22.16 -3.46
C PHE A 395 2.80 22.60 -1.98
N LEU A 396 1.65 22.79 -1.32
CA LEU A 396 1.59 23.10 0.12
C LEU A 396 2.06 21.90 0.95
N SER A 397 1.65 20.68 0.59
CA SER A 397 2.14 19.46 1.22
C SER A 397 3.65 19.28 0.99
N GLY A 398 4.13 19.58 -0.23
CA GLY A 398 5.54 19.52 -0.60
C GLY A 398 6.38 20.50 0.21
N LEU A 399 5.90 21.73 0.39
CA LEU A 399 6.50 22.74 1.26
C LEU A 399 6.54 22.26 2.71
N PHE A 400 5.42 21.75 3.23
CA PHE A 400 5.31 21.28 4.61
C PHE A 400 6.35 20.20 4.89
N PHE A 401 6.41 19.14 4.08
CA PHE A 401 7.37 18.06 4.28
C PHE A 401 8.82 18.51 4.05
N SER A 402 9.08 19.36 3.05
CA SER A 402 10.42 19.88 2.79
C SER A 402 10.97 20.64 3.98
N PHE A 403 10.21 21.59 4.52
CA PHE A 403 10.61 22.34 5.70
C PHE A 403 10.64 21.48 6.96
N LEU A 404 9.72 20.53 7.12
CA LEU A 404 9.72 19.63 8.26
C LEU A 404 11.01 18.79 8.31
N PHE A 405 11.44 18.20 7.19
CA PHE A 405 12.72 17.51 7.12
C PHE A 405 13.90 18.45 7.42
N ILE A 406 13.92 19.64 6.82
CA ILE A 406 15.01 20.61 7.01
C ILE A 406 15.12 21.04 8.47
N LYS A 407 14.00 21.36 9.12
CA LYS A 407 13.98 21.82 10.51
C LYS A 407 14.42 20.72 11.47
N LEU A 408 13.96 19.49 11.27
CA LEU A 408 14.39 18.36 12.10
C LEU A 408 15.87 18.03 11.90
N ILE A 409 16.37 18.08 10.66
CA ILE A 409 17.78 17.87 10.33
C ILE A 409 18.66 18.95 10.97
N LYS A 410 18.34 20.24 10.75
CA LYS A 410 19.07 21.38 11.35
C LYS A 410 19.04 21.29 12.88
N PHE A 411 17.90 20.93 13.47
CA PHE A 411 17.79 20.74 14.91
C PHE A 411 18.68 19.60 15.42
N ALA A 412 18.68 18.45 14.77
CA ALA A 412 19.56 17.33 15.12
C ALA A 412 21.03 17.75 15.06
N ASP A 413 21.45 18.42 13.98
CA ASP A 413 22.83 18.85 13.77
C ASP A 413 23.26 19.87 14.84
N SER A 414 22.37 20.79 15.23
CA SER A 414 22.63 21.74 16.33
C SER A 414 22.79 21.09 17.72
N ARG A 415 22.38 19.82 17.88
CA ARG A 415 22.38 19.07 19.13
C ARG A 415 23.42 17.94 19.18
N GLY A 416 24.44 17.99 18.32
CA GLY A 416 25.47 16.95 18.24
C GLY A 416 25.08 15.79 17.31
N GLY A 417 24.20 16.05 16.34
CA GLY A 417 23.89 15.13 15.24
C GLY A 417 22.68 14.23 15.45
N LYS A 418 21.85 14.42 16.48
CA LYS A 418 20.64 13.62 16.72
C LYS A 418 19.50 14.40 17.39
N CYS A 419 18.26 14.14 16.99
CA CYS A 419 17.07 14.62 17.70
C CYS A 419 16.99 14.04 19.12
N LYS A 420 16.40 14.80 20.05
CA LYS A 420 16.17 14.34 21.44
C LYS A 420 15.14 13.21 21.48
N LYS A 421 14.10 13.30 20.65
CA LYS A 421 13.11 12.24 20.43
C LYS A 421 13.26 11.70 19.01
N GLN A 422 13.14 10.39 18.85
CA GLN A 422 13.12 9.76 17.53
C GLN A 422 11.87 10.23 16.79
N VAL A 423 12.01 10.57 15.51
CA VAL A 423 10.90 10.98 14.64
C VAL A 423 10.71 9.93 13.55
N ASN A 424 9.51 9.36 13.46
CA ASN A 424 9.14 8.37 12.46
C ASN A 424 8.14 8.99 11.48
N PHE A 425 8.56 9.18 10.23
CA PHE A 425 7.67 9.49 9.13
C PHE A 425 7.02 8.20 8.66
N ILE A 426 5.70 8.14 8.65
CA ILE A 426 4.89 7.03 8.16
C ILE A 426 4.08 7.57 7.00
N LEU A 427 4.66 7.47 5.81
CA LEU A 427 4.19 8.16 4.62
C LEU A 427 3.30 7.21 3.80
N ASP A 428 2.03 7.07 4.22
CA ASP A 428 1.01 6.33 3.48
C ASP A 428 0.70 7.01 2.14
N GLU A 429 0.62 6.21 1.07
CA GLU A 429 0.55 6.69 -0.32
C GLU A 429 1.59 7.78 -0.64
N PHE A 430 2.87 7.53 -0.31
CA PHE A 430 3.97 8.47 -0.52
C PHE A 430 4.02 9.12 -1.92
N PRO A 431 3.73 8.43 -3.04
CA PRO A 431 3.73 9.04 -4.37
C PRO A 431 2.65 10.13 -4.57
N ASN A 432 1.61 10.18 -3.73
CA ASN A 432 0.60 11.25 -3.74
C ASN A 432 1.11 12.53 -3.07
N ILE A 433 2.21 12.47 -2.31
CA ILE A 433 2.85 13.68 -1.81
C ILE A 433 3.50 14.39 -3.00
N ALA A 434 3.41 15.72 -3.02
CA ALA A 434 4.28 16.55 -3.84
C ALA A 434 5.75 16.10 -3.75
N LYS A 435 6.50 16.31 -4.85
CA LYS A 435 7.91 15.96 -4.93
C LYS A 435 8.67 16.72 -3.84
N ILE A 436 9.28 15.97 -2.93
CA ILE A 436 10.16 16.50 -1.89
C ILE A 436 11.56 16.60 -2.52
N PRO A 437 12.17 17.79 -2.61
CA PRO A 437 13.50 17.92 -3.21
C PRO A 437 14.57 17.15 -2.45
N ASP A 438 15.47 16.50 -3.20
CA ASP A 438 16.58 15.70 -2.69
C ASP A 438 16.17 14.65 -1.64
N PHE A 439 15.00 14.03 -1.81
CA PHE A 439 14.49 13.04 -0.85
C PHE A 439 15.41 11.80 -0.76
N GLU A 440 16.02 11.38 -1.87
CA GLU A 440 16.99 10.28 -1.93
C GLU A 440 18.22 10.53 -1.03
N LYS A 441 18.74 11.76 -1.05
CA LYS A 441 19.85 12.18 -0.18
C LYS A 441 19.40 12.27 1.28
N LYS A 442 18.18 12.73 1.54
CA LYS A 442 17.59 12.77 2.88
C LYS A 442 17.48 11.35 3.46
N MET A 443 16.92 10.40 2.72
CA MET A 443 16.77 9.00 3.15
C MET A 443 18.09 8.36 3.59
N SER A 444 19.17 8.67 2.87
CA SER A 444 20.52 8.18 3.19
C SER A 444 21.15 8.80 4.45
N THR A 445 20.67 9.98 4.88
CA THR A 445 21.32 10.80 5.93
C THR A 445 20.49 11.01 7.20
N ILE A 446 19.18 10.75 7.16
CA ILE A 446 18.26 10.94 8.30
C ILE A 446 18.52 9.96 9.46
N ARG A 447 19.10 8.80 9.18
CA ARG A 447 19.35 7.74 10.17
C ARG A 447 20.16 8.23 11.37
N SER A 448 21.31 8.86 11.12
CA SER A 448 22.20 9.34 12.20
C SER A 448 21.51 10.39 13.07
N ARG A 449 20.56 11.13 12.48
CA ARG A 449 19.81 12.22 13.10
C ARG A 449 18.64 11.78 13.97
N GLY A 450 18.41 10.48 14.12
CA GLY A 450 17.27 9.97 14.88
C GLY A 450 15.94 10.20 14.16
N ILE A 451 15.99 10.21 12.83
CA ILE A 451 14.83 10.35 11.95
C ILE A 451 14.77 9.10 11.07
N SER A 452 13.57 8.60 10.82
CA SER A 452 13.33 7.44 9.96
C SER A 452 12.05 7.60 9.15
N ALA A 453 11.97 6.97 7.99
CA ALA A 453 10.81 7.04 7.12
C ALA A 453 10.34 5.66 6.65
N SER A 454 9.05 5.37 6.83
CA SER A 454 8.34 4.32 6.12
C SER A 454 7.73 4.91 4.85
N VAL A 455 8.25 4.53 3.69
CA VAL A 455 7.76 4.94 2.37
C VAL A 455 6.79 3.86 1.90
N ILE A 456 5.50 4.19 1.87
CA ILE A 456 4.42 3.23 1.63
C ILE A 456 3.72 3.60 0.32
N PHE A 457 3.55 2.63 -0.59
CA PHE A 457 2.96 2.89 -1.90
C PHE A 457 2.27 1.66 -2.47
N GLN A 458 1.33 1.89 -3.40
CA GLN A 458 0.62 0.82 -4.10
C GLN A 458 1.40 0.26 -5.28
N ASN A 459 1.88 1.14 -6.15
CA ASN A 459 2.41 0.79 -7.46
C ASN A 459 3.79 1.41 -7.64
N ILE A 460 4.77 0.61 -8.07
CA ILE A 460 6.12 1.10 -8.35
C ILE A 460 6.10 2.10 -9.50
N SER A 461 5.26 1.93 -10.52
CA SER A 461 5.23 2.85 -11.67
C SER A 461 4.84 4.28 -11.27
N GLN A 462 3.89 4.45 -10.33
CA GLN A 462 3.54 5.78 -9.82
C GLN A 462 4.74 6.42 -9.10
N PHE A 463 5.48 5.61 -8.34
CA PHE A 463 6.67 6.06 -7.65
C PHE A 463 7.80 6.43 -8.63
N GLN A 464 8.00 5.65 -9.68
CA GLN A 464 8.95 5.92 -10.77
C GLN A 464 8.65 7.24 -11.50
N ASN A 465 7.37 7.50 -11.78
CA ASN A 465 6.94 8.74 -12.43
C ASN A 465 7.17 9.95 -11.53
N ARG A 466 6.96 9.80 -10.21
CA ARG A 466 7.18 10.90 -9.26
C ARG A 466 8.66 11.20 -9.04
N TYR A 467 9.48 10.16 -8.92
CA TYR A 467 10.92 10.22 -8.69
C TYR A 467 11.67 9.58 -9.87
N ASP A 468 11.73 10.36 -10.94
CA ASP A 468 12.31 10.01 -12.24
C ASP A 468 13.84 9.78 -12.21
N LYS A 469 14.38 9.35 -13.35
CA LYS A 469 15.85 9.20 -13.58
C LYS A 469 16.56 8.30 -12.56
N GLY A 470 15.88 7.25 -12.10
CA GLY A 470 16.43 6.27 -11.16
C GLY A 470 16.34 6.68 -9.68
N LYS A 471 15.87 7.88 -9.35
CA LYS A 471 15.77 8.36 -7.96
C LYS A 471 14.86 7.50 -7.09
N TRP A 472 13.78 6.95 -7.65
CA TRP A 472 12.91 6.00 -6.94
C TRP A 472 13.69 4.78 -6.43
N SER A 473 14.65 4.27 -7.21
CA SER A 473 15.48 3.11 -6.82
C SER A 473 16.42 3.48 -5.68
N GLU A 474 17.06 4.64 -5.77
CA GLU A 474 17.95 5.14 -4.69
C GLU A 474 17.21 5.27 -3.34
N ILE A 475 15.94 5.69 -3.38
CA ILE A 475 15.10 5.77 -2.17
C ILE A 475 14.82 4.37 -1.60
N LEU A 476 14.53 3.38 -2.44
CA LEU A 476 14.33 1.99 -2.00
C LEU A 476 15.62 1.37 -1.47
N ASP A 477 16.75 1.64 -2.11
CA ASP A 477 18.07 1.14 -1.71
C ASP A 477 18.55 1.75 -0.38
N ALA A 478 18.05 2.94 -0.03
CA ALA A 478 18.27 3.56 1.28
C ALA A 478 17.45 2.90 2.41
N CYS A 479 16.52 1.99 2.10
CA CYS A 479 15.76 1.23 3.09
C CYS A 479 16.43 -0.13 3.35
N ASP A 480 16.96 -0.35 4.56
CA ASP A 480 17.56 -1.66 4.92
C ASP A 480 16.47 -2.76 5.04
N THR A 481 15.20 -2.36 5.13
CA THR A 481 14.04 -3.25 5.18
C THR A 481 13.04 -2.94 4.06
N GLN A 482 12.56 -3.98 3.39
CA GLN A 482 11.44 -3.92 2.46
C GLN A 482 10.35 -4.91 2.90
N LEU A 483 9.10 -4.44 2.98
CA LEU A 483 7.95 -5.23 3.39
C LEU A 483 6.94 -5.32 2.25
N PHE A 484 6.79 -6.50 1.67
CA PHE A 484 5.81 -6.77 0.63
C PHE A 484 4.51 -7.32 1.22
N LEU A 485 3.41 -6.60 1.00
CA LEU A 485 2.07 -6.95 1.45
C LEU A 485 1.17 -7.46 0.31
N GLY A 486 1.61 -7.35 -0.95
CA GLY A 486 0.84 -7.79 -2.12
C GLY A 486 0.83 -6.75 -3.24
N CYS A 487 0.62 -7.18 -4.48
CA CYS A 487 0.55 -6.26 -5.62
C CYS A 487 -0.38 -6.79 -6.72
N ASN A 488 -0.96 -5.86 -7.49
CA ASN A 488 -1.73 -6.19 -8.69
C ASN A 488 -0.90 -5.96 -9.97
N GLU A 489 0.03 -5.01 -9.92
CA GLU A 489 0.87 -4.56 -11.03
C GLU A 489 1.97 -5.57 -11.38
N ILE A 490 2.20 -5.80 -12.68
CA ILE A 490 3.24 -6.72 -13.16
C ILE A 490 4.65 -6.21 -12.84
N VAL A 491 4.91 -4.90 -13.02
CA VAL A 491 6.20 -4.26 -12.75
C VAL A 491 6.60 -4.47 -11.29
N THR A 492 5.67 -4.27 -10.35
CA THR A 492 5.90 -4.54 -8.94
C THR A 492 6.19 -6.03 -8.68
N ALA A 493 5.46 -6.94 -9.33
CA ALA A 493 5.68 -8.38 -9.17
C ALA A 493 7.05 -8.85 -9.72
N GLU A 494 7.47 -8.31 -10.86
CA GLU A 494 8.77 -8.57 -11.47
C GLU A 494 9.92 -8.03 -10.60
N TYR A 495 9.76 -6.82 -10.05
CA TYR A 495 10.71 -6.23 -9.11
C TYR A 495 10.89 -7.13 -7.87
N ILE A 496 9.80 -7.58 -7.25
CA ILE A 496 9.85 -8.46 -6.08
C ILE A 496 10.43 -9.83 -6.44
N SER A 497 10.03 -10.43 -7.57
CA SER A 497 10.61 -11.70 -8.05
C SER A 497 12.13 -11.58 -8.23
N THR A 498 12.60 -10.44 -8.76
CA THR A 498 14.02 -10.16 -8.96
C THR A 498 14.76 -10.02 -7.64
N ILE A 499 14.20 -9.32 -6.65
CA ILE A 499 14.83 -9.15 -5.32
C ILE A 499 14.89 -10.46 -4.55
N LEU A 500 13.83 -11.28 -4.61
CA LEU A 500 13.82 -12.60 -3.97
C LEU A 500 14.88 -13.53 -4.58
N GLY A 501 15.23 -13.29 -5.84
CA GLY A 501 16.34 -13.95 -6.51
C GLY A 501 16.01 -15.34 -7.05
N THR A 502 17.04 -15.97 -7.61
CA THR A 502 16.95 -17.26 -8.26
C THR A 502 17.61 -18.35 -7.43
N ALA A 503 16.98 -19.51 -7.41
CA ALA A 503 17.42 -20.71 -6.71
C ALA A 503 17.71 -21.84 -7.70
N THR A 504 18.62 -22.72 -7.29
CA THR A 504 18.89 -23.98 -7.99
C THR A 504 17.93 -25.05 -7.49
N ILE A 505 17.24 -25.72 -8.40
CA ILE A 505 16.33 -26.83 -8.07
C ILE A 505 16.92 -28.16 -8.52
N GLU A 506 16.71 -29.21 -7.72
CA GLU A 506 17.04 -30.59 -8.07
C GLU A 506 15.79 -31.27 -8.63
N ASP A 507 15.85 -31.60 -9.93
CA ASP A 507 14.80 -32.35 -10.60
C ASP A 507 15.24 -33.81 -10.76
N PHE A 508 14.42 -34.72 -10.23
CA PHE A 508 14.69 -36.15 -10.24
C PHE A 508 13.89 -36.80 -11.36
N SER A 509 14.56 -37.08 -12.48
CA SER A 509 13.94 -37.86 -13.56
C SER A 509 14.24 -39.34 -13.35
N VAL A 510 13.19 -40.14 -13.19
CA VAL A 510 13.29 -41.61 -13.16
C VAL A 510 12.75 -42.14 -14.48
N SER A 511 13.63 -42.60 -15.38
CA SER A 511 13.19 -43.34 -16.56
C SER A 511 13.17 -44.83 -16.25
N LYS A 512 12.04 -45.50 -16.51
CA LYS A 512 11.93 -46.98 -16.52
C LYS A 512 11.51 -47.44 -17.90
N GLN A 513 12.15 -48.47 -18.44
CA GLN A 513 11.68 -49.13 -19.66
C GLN A 513 10.37 -49.87 -19.40
N GLN A 514 9.39 -49.75 -20.30
CA GLN A 514 8.15 -50.54 -20.25
C GLN A 514 8.33 -51.85 -21.02
N GLY A 515 7.96 -52.97 -20.40
CA GLY A 515 7.97 -54.32 -21.00
C GLY A 515 8.39 -55.41 -20.00
N LEU A 516 8.31 -56.68 -20.42
CA LEU A 516 8.75 -57.85 -19.65
C LEU A 516 10.26 -57.82 -19.30
N GLU A 517 11.07 -57.13 -20.10
CA GLU A 517 12.50 -56.87 -19.81
C GLU A 517 12.71 -55.86 -18.66
N GLY A 518 11.71 -55.08 -18.29
CA GLY A 518 11.78 -54.09 -17.20
C GLY A 518 11.60 -54.67 -15.78
N LEU A 519 11.39 -55.98 -15.63
CA LEU A 519 11.22 -56.62 -14.32
C LEU A 519 12.48 -56.56 -13.43
N PHE A 520 13.66 -56.37 -14.04
CA PHE A 520 14.94 -56.25 -13.34
C PHE A 520 15.61 -54.87 -13.52
N ASP A 521 14.92 -53.90 -14.12
CA ASP A 521 15.44 -52.54 -14.28
C ASP A 521 15.19 -51.71 -13.01
N PHE A 522 16.26 -51.46 -12.25
CA PHE A 522 16.23 -50.64 -11.05
C PHE A 522 15.96 -49.14 -11.33
N GLY A 523 15.83 -48.76 -12.61
CA GLY A 523 15.52 -47.41 -13.05
C GLY A 523 16.76 -46.51 -13.01
N ARG A 524 17.01 -45.79 -14.10
CA ARG A 524 18.09 -44.80 -14.14
C ARG A 524 17.60 -43.50 -13.53
N LYS A 525 18.11 -43.15 -12.35
CA LYS A 525 17.94 -41.81 -11.76
C LYS A 525 18.92 -40.85 -12.45
N THR A 526 18.39 -39.82 -13.08
CA THR A 526 19.19 -38.72 -13.61
C THR A 526 18.84 -37.47 -12.82
N ASP A 527 19.82 -36.98 -12.06
CA ASP A 527 19.70 -35.73 -11.33
C ASP A 527 19.95 -34.59 -12.31
N LYS A 528 18.93 -33.78 -12.57
CA LYS A 528 19.05 -32.58 -13.40
C LYS A 528 18.91 -31.35 -12.52
N LEU A 529 19.89 -30.47 -12.59
CA LEU A 529 19.83 -29.17 -11.95
C LEU A 529 19.03 -28.20 -12.84
N GLY A 530 18.02 -27.56 -12.28
CA GLY A 530 17.23 -26.52 -12.92
C GLY A 530 17.42 -25.15 -12.28
N LYS A 531 17.01 -24.11 -13.01
CA LYS A 531 16.98 -22.71 -12.56
C LYS A 531 15.54 -22.29 -12.30
N ARG A 532 15.25 -21.69 -11.14
CA ARG A 532 13.90 -21.19 -10.82
C ARG A 532 13.94 -20.02 -9.84
N ASN A 533 13.12 -18.99 -10.05
CA ASN A 533 12.99 -17.91 -9.06
C ASN A 533 12.34 -18.42 -7.77
N LEU A 534 12.65 -17.79 -6.64
CA LEU A 534 12.04 -18.18 -5.36
C LEU A 534 10.51 -18.05 -5.42
N LEU A 535 10.04 -16.98 -6.07
CA LEU A 535 8.69 -16.83 -6.60
C LEU A 535 8.78 -16.25 -8.00
N ASN A 536 8.08 -16.84 -8.97
CA ASN A 536 7.90 -16.21 -10.27
C ASN A 536 6.92 -15.01 -10.17
N PRO A 537 6.96 -14.04 -11.09
CA PRO A 537 6.08 -12.86 -11.03
C PRO A 537 4.58 -13.20 -10.93
N ASP A 538 4.13 -14.26 -11.60
CA ASP A 538 2.73 -14.75 -11.52
C ASP A 538 2.38 -15.36 -10.14
N GLU A 539 3.37 -15.90 -9.42
CA GLU A 539 3.21 -16.40 -8.06
C GLU A 539 3.24 -15.26 -7.04
N VAL A 540 4.05 -14.23 -7.29
CA VAL A 540 4.06 -13.00 -6.47
C VAL A 540 2.68 -12.31 -6.53
N LYS A 541 2.06 -12.22 -7.70
CA LYS A 541 0.70 -11.67 -7.85
C LYS A 541 -0.39 -12.51 -7.16
N ARG A 542 -0.18 -13.83 -7.06
CA ARG A 542 -1.10 -14.77 -6.39
C ARG A 542 -0.70 -15.07 -4.95
N PHE A 543 0.22 -14.28 -4.39
CA PHE A 543 0.67 -14.47 -3.03
C PHE A 543 -0.49 -14.25 -2.05
N ASP A 544 -0.56 -15.07 -1.00
CA ASP A 544 -1.67 -15.06 -0.03
C ASP A 544 -1.83 -13.68 0.62
N ASN A 545 -3.01 -13.08 0.52
CA ASN A 545 -3.30 -11.75 1.07
C ASN A 545 -3.23 -11.68 2.60
N ASN A 546 -3.17 -12.81 3.32
CA ASN A 546 -2.91 -12.83 4.76
C ASN A 546 -1.42 -12.95 5.12
N LYS A 547 -0.56 -13.15 4.12
CA LYS A 547 0.90 -13.24 4.29
C LYS A 547 1.60 -11.99 3.78
N ALA A 548 2.81 -11.79 4.27
CA ALA A 548 3.71 -10.74 3.86
C ALA A 548 5.11 -11.34 3.66
N ILE A 549 5.92 -10.69 2.84
CA ILE A 549 7.33 -11.05 2.68
C ILE A 549 8.18 -9.91 3.24
N LEU A 550 8.98 -10.24 4.25
CA LEU A 550 9.95 -9.33 4.85
C LEU A 550 11.32 -9.59 4.21
N ILE A 551 11.85 -8.58 3.53
CA ILE A 551 13.16 -8.61 2.91
C ILE A 551 14.08 -7.72 3.74
N LEU A 552 15.19 -8.29 4.20
CA LEU A 552 16.18 -7.64 5.03
C LEU A 552 17.51 -7.62 4.28
N LYS A 553 18.20 -6.49 4.26
CA LYS A 553 19.49 -6.34 3.57
C LYS A 553 20.48 -7.44 3.95
N GLY A 554 20.98 -8.20 2.99
CA GLY A 554 21.98 -9.25 3.23
C GLY A 554 21.49 -10.43 4.09
N LYS A 555 20.18 -10.69 4.11
CA LYS A 555 19.54 -11.84 4.76
C LYS A 555 18.54 -12.49 3.82
N ASP A 556 18.27 -13.76 4.06
CA ASP A 556 17.24 -14.48 3.31
C ASP A 556 15.85 -13.89 3.61
N PRO A 557 14.93 -13.81 2.63
CA PRO A 557 13.59 -13.30 2.84
C PRO A 557 12.79 -14.14 3.84
N LEU A 558 11.99 -13.49 4.68
CA LEU A 558 11.17 -14.14 5.70
C LEU A 558 9.68 -14.00 5.36
N ILE A 559 8.95 -15.12 5.38
CA ILE A 559 7.49 -15.11 5.27
C ILE A 559 6.89 -14.80 6.64
N LEU A 560 6.02 -13.78 6.66
CA LEU A 560 5.24 -13.39 7.82
C LEU A 560 3.75 -13.56 7.54
N ARG A 561 2.95 -13.63 8.59
CA ARG A 561 1.52 -13.34 8.53
C ARG A 561 1.30 -11.88 8.89
N LYS A 562 0.37 -11.25 8.18
CA LYS A 562 -0.09 -9.90 8.49
C LYS A 562 -0.71 -9.89 9.89
N PHE A 563 -0.39 -8.87 10.66
CA PHE A 563 -0.91 -8.70 12.01
C PHE A 563 -2.05 -7.68 11.97
N ASP A 564 -3.27 -8.07 12.32
CA ASP A 564 -4.39 -7.14 12.34
C ASP A 564 -4.29 -6.20 13.55
N TYR A 565 -4.46 -4.90 13.35
CA TYR A 565 -4.37 -3.93 14.44
C TYR A 565 -5.41 -4.16 15.53
N GLU A 566 -6.58 -4.72 15.21
CA GLU A 566 -7.63 -5.04 16.20
C GLU A 566 -7.17 -6.06 17.25
N GLU A 567 -6.24 -6.95 16.88
CA GLU A 567 -5.64 -7.91 17.80
C GLU A 567 -4.60 -7.27 18.73
N HIS A 568 -4.22 -6.01 18.48
CA HIS A 568 -3.24 -5.31 19.30
C HIS A 568 -3.80 -5.00 20.69
N ARG A 569 -2.97 -5.14 21.72
CA ARG A 569 -3.38 -4.86 23.12
C ARG A 569 -3.95 -3.45 23.32
N LEU A 570 -3.44 -2.47 22.55
CA LEU A 570 -3.88 -1.07 22.62
C LEU A 570 -5.04 -0.74 21.67
N ALA A 571 -5.52 -1.69 20.85
CA ALA A 571 -6.59 -1.45 19.89
C ALA A 571 -7.87 -0.95 20.56
N LYS A 572 -8.18 -1.46 21.76
CA LYS A 572 -9.34 -1.05 22.57
C LYS A 572 -9.30 0.41 23.02
N LYS A 573 -8.14 1.08 22.94
CA LYS A 573 -7.98 2.50 23.23
C LYS A 573 -8.18 3.38 22.00
N LEU A 574 -8.20 2.79 20.80
CA LEU A 574 -8.55 3.52 19.59
C LEU A 574 -10.01 3.93 19.72
N LYS A 575 -10.26 5.21 19.47
CA LYS A 575 -11.60 5.79 19.40
C LYS A 575 -11.67 6.50 18.07
N GLU A 576 -12.70 6.22 17.30
CA GLU A 576 -12.94 6.94 16.06
C GLU A 576 -13.49 8.32 16.41
N LYS A 577 -12.86 9.33 15.84
CA LYS A 577 -13.29 10.72 15.90
C LYS A 577 -13.31 11.27 14.49
N LEU A 578 -14.43 11.78 14.02
CA LEU A 578 -14.51 12.32 12.68
C LEU A 578 -13.56 13.52 12.52
N VAL A 579 -13.00 13.70 11.31
CA VAL A 579 -12.14 14.85 11.01
C VAL A 579 -12.88 16.17 11.29
N ARG A 580 -14.20 16.21 11.02
CA ARG A 580 -15.06 17.38 11.23
C ARG A 580 -15.26 17.75 12.71
N GLU A 581 -14.92 16.86 13.63
CA GLU A 581 -14.90 17.16 15.07
C GLU A 581 -13.60 17.87 15.49
N TYR A 582 -12.60 17.95 14.61
CA TYR A 582 -11.36 18.70 14.84
C TYR A 582 -11.54 20.19 14.53
N LYS A 583 -12.47 20.82 15.26
CA LYS A 583 -12.85 22.22 15.07
C LYS A 583 -11.79 23.17 15.64
N LYS A 584 -11.50 24.25 14.92
CA LYS A 584 -10.63 25.35 15.36
C LYS A 584 -11.40 26.67 15.32
N GLU A 585 -11.03 27.57 16.23
CA GLU A 585 -11.68 28.89 16.37
C GLU A 585 -11.49 29.75 15.12
N TRP A 586 -10.27 29.75 14.54
CA TRP A 586 -9.95 30.56 13.35
C TRP A 586 -10.85 30.24 12.14
N ALA A 587 -11.37 29.02 12.06
CA ALA A 587 -12.13 28.53 10.93
C ALA A 587 -13.65 28.63 11.11
N GLU A 588 -14.13 29.25 12.19
CA GLU A 588 -15.57 29.34 12.48
C GLU A 588 -16.37 30.06 11.40
N GLU A 589 -15.79 31.09 10.77
CA GLU A 589 -16.42 31.85 9.68
C GLU A 589 -16.50 31.08 8.35
N PHE A 590 -15.63 30.09 8.14
CA PHE A 590 -15.56 29.31 6.89
C PHE A 590 -16.35 28.01 6.91
N ARG A 591 -16.80 27.57 8.09
CA ARG A 591 -17.71 26.43 8.20
C ARG A 591 -19.06 26.85 7.63
N THR A 592 -19.44 26.26 6.48
CA THR A 592 -20.52 26.78 5.63
C THR A 592 -21.87 26.81 6.35
N LEU A 593 -22.72 27.75 5.92
CA LEU A 593 -24.15 27.75 6.23
C LEU A 593 -24.79 26.42 5.83
N GLU A 594 -24.33 25.80 4.73
CA GLU A 594 -24.75 24.48 4.27
C GLU A 594 -24.45 23.36 5.27
N GLU A 595 -23.30 23.35 5.96
CA GLU A 595 -23.07 22.36 7.04
C GLU A 595 -24.03 22.57 8.21
N LYS A 596 -24.33 23.82 8.56
CA LYS A 596 -25.32 24.13 9.62
C LYS A 596 -26.73 23.68 9.21
N VAL A 597 -27.12 23.93 7.96
CA VAL A 597 -28.41 23.52 7.37
C VAL A 597 -28.50 22.01 7.20
N LEU A 598 -27.46 21.33 6.70
CA LEU A 598 -27.43 19.86 6.58
C LEU A 598 -27.55 19.21 7.97
N ILE A 599 -26.85 19.71 8.97
CA ILE A 599 -26.91 19.19 10.34
C ILE A 599 -28.32 19.39 10.93
N GLU A 600 -28.94 20.56 10.73
CA GLU A 600 -30.32 20.83 11.17
C GLU A 600 -31.37 19.98 10.42
N GLU A 601 -31.16 19.74 9.14
CA GLU A 601 -32.08 18.99 8.28
C GLU A 601 -32.00 17.48 8.55
N PHE A 602 -30.81 16.90 8.70
CA PHE A 602 -30.65 15.51 9.10
C PHE A 602 -31.15 15.24 10.54
N ARG A 603 -30.96 16.21 11.46
CA ARG A 603 -31.57 16.18 12.79
C ARG A 603 -33.09 16.08 12.75
N LYS A 604 -33.72 16.81 11.83
CA LYS A 604 -35.18 16.81 11.64
C LYS A 604 -35.72 15.44 11.21
N TYR A 605 -34.93 14.64 10.52
CA TYR A 605 -35.31 13.29 10.07
C TYR A 605 -34.82 12.16 10.99
N GLY A 606 -34.15 12.47 12.11
CA GLY A 606 -33.61 11.45 13.01
C GLY A 606 -32.45 10.63 12.42
N LEU A 607 -31.80 11.15 11.36
CA LEU A 607 -30.70 10.49 10.63
C LEU A 607 -29.33 10.95 11.15
N GLU A 608 -29.22 11.19 12.47
CA GLU A 608 -27.96 11.64 13.09
C GLU A 608 -26.84 10.61 12.91
N GLU A 609 -27.16 9.31 12.80
CA GLU A 609 -26.20 8.24 12.53
C GLU A 609 -25.72 8.19 11.06
N ASP A 610 -26.52 8.64 10.09
CA ASP A 610 -26.14 8.61 8.66
C ASP A 610 -25.23 9.80 8.27
N LEU A 611 -25.24 10.88 9.06
CA LEU A 611 -24.24 11.96 9.01
C LEU A 611 -22.82 11.45 9.33
N ILE A 612 -22.71 10.36 10.11
CA ILE A 612 -21.45 9.81 10.62
C ILE A 612 -20.64 9.15 9.49
N ASN A 613 -21.30 8.68 8.44
CA ASN A 613 -20.68 7.91 7.35
C ASN A 613 -20.50 8.68 6.03
N LEU A 614 -20.76 9.99 5.98
CA LEU A 614 -20.50 10.83 4.80
C LEU A 614 -19.01 11.18 4.67
N ASN A 615 -18.19 10.14 4.50
CA ASN A 615 -17.04 10.17 3.63
C ASN A 615 -17.58 9.83 2.24
N ILE A 616 -17.52 10.76 1.28
CA ILE A 616 -17.92 10.52 -0.10
C ILE A 616 -16.92 9.51 -0.69
N ARG A 617 -17.20 8.21 -0.50
CA ARG A 617 -16.64 7.03 -1.17
C ARG A 617 -17.07 5.80 -0.37
N ASP A 618 -18.25 5.30 -0.73
CA ASP A 618 -18.69 3.89 -0.75
C ASP A 618 -20.23 3.86 -0.74
N ILE A 619 -20.86 4.65 -1.63
CA ILE A 619 -22.30 4.53 -1.91
C ILE A 619 -22.44 3.44 -2.99
N GLU A 620 -22.34 2.18 -2.59
CA GLU A 620 -22.75 1.03 -3.43
C GLU A 620 -24.23 0.65 -3.18
N ASN A 621 -25.01 1.54 -2.56
CA ASN A 621 -26.45 1.37 -2.36
C ASN A 621 -27.25 2.47 -3.10
N PRO A 622 -27.93 2.15 -4.22
CA PRO A 622 -28.68 3.11 -5.03
C PRO A 622 -29.76 3.87 -4.24
N ASP A 623 -30.34 3.26 -3.21
CA ASP A 623 -31.41 3.86 -2.41
C ASP A 623 -30.89 4.96 -1.46
N VAL A 624 -29.61 4.90 -1.08
CA VAL A 624 -28.95 5.90 -0.24
C VAL A 624 -28.44 7.07 -1.10
N GLU A 625 -27.95 6.77 -2.31
CA GLU A 625 -27.52 7.79 -3.28
C GLU A 625 -28.67 8.73 -3.64
N ALA A 626 -29.83 8.17 -3.97
CA ALA A 626 -31.03 8.93 -4.31
C ALA A 626 -31.47 9.87 -3.18
N LYS A 627 -31.42 9.40 -1.93
CA LYS A 627 -31.82 10.20 -0.75
C LYS A 627 -30.81 11.31 -0.42
N VAL A 628 -29.51 11.06 -0.61
CA VAL A 628 -28.47 12.08 -0.42
C VAL A 628 -28.57 13.15 -1.51
N ILE A 629 -28.82 12.76 -2.77
CA ILE A 629 -29.03 13.68 -3.88
C ILE A 629 -30.31 14.51 -3.65
N GLU A 630 -31.40 13.88 -3.20
CA GLU A 630 -32.66 14.58 -2.88
C GLU A 630 -32.48 15.57 -1.73
N ALA A 631 -31.75 15.20 -0.66
CA ALA A 631 -31.42 16.09 0.44
C ALA A 631 -30.56 17.29 -0.03
N GLN A 632 -29.57 17.05 -0.89
CA GLN A 632 -28.74 18.11 -1.48
C GLN A 632 -29.56 19.06 -2.38
N GLN A 633 -30.44 18.52 -3.21
CA GLN A 633 -31.31 19.31 -4.09
C GLN A 633 -32.30 20.18 -3.29
N ASN A 634 -32.88 19.62 -2.21
CA ASN A 634 -33.79 20.36 -1.33
C ASN A 634 -33.07 21.47 -0.55
N ALA A 635 -31.84 21.25 -0.09
CA ALA A 635 -31.02 22.26 0.57
C ALA A 635 -30.65 23.42 -0.37
N ILE A 636 -30.31 23.12 -1.63
CA ILE A 636 -30.03 24.12 -2.67
C ILE A 636 -31.29 24.94 -2.96
N HIS A 637 -32.46 24.31 -3.10
CA HIS A 637 -33.73 24.99 -3.37
C HIS A 637 -34.13 25.96 -2.25
N ARG A 638 -33.93 25.58 -0.98
CA ARG A 638 -34.22 26.47 0.16
C ARG A 638 -33.24 27.64 0.25
N THR A 639 -31.96 27.42 -0.05
CA THR A 639 -30.94 28.47 -0.04
C THR A 639 -31.20 29.53 -1.13
N LEU A 640 -31.70 29.10 -2.29
CA LEU A 640 -32.15 30.01 -3.36
C LEU A 640 -33.38 30.83 -2.96
N ASN A 641 -34.35 30.23 -2.26
CA ASN A 641 -35.51 30.95 -1.75
C ASN A 641 -35.16 31.96 -0.64
N ILE A 642 -34.24 31.62 0.26
CA ILE A 642 -33.76 32.55 1.30
C ILE A 642 -33.07 33.78 0.69
N LYS A 643 -32.28 33.60 -0.39
CA LYS A 643 -31.71 34.74 -1.15
C LYS A 643 -32.78 35.57 -1.86
N GLY A 644 -33.87 34.93 -2.32
CA GLY A 644 -35.04 35.61 -2.89
C GLY A 644 -35.80 36.47 -1.88
N ASP A 645 -35.92 36.01 -0.63
CA ASP A 645 -36.60 36.75 0.44
C ASP A 645 -35.73 37.85 1.07
N LEU A 646 -34.40 37.69 1.09
CA LEU A 646 -33.46 38.74 1.50
C LEU A 646 -33.48 39.96 0.56
N ASN A 647 -33.73 39.74 -0.74
CA ASN A 647 -33.91 40.84 -1.71
C ASN A 647 -35.26 41.56 -1.59
N LYS A 648 -36.26 40.97 -0.91
CA LYS A 648 -37.58 41.59 -0.72
C LYS A 648 -37.68 42.51 0.50
N ASN A 649 -36.75 42.42 1.45
CA ASN A 649 -36.85 43.09 2.75
C ASN A 649 -36.00 44.36 2.92
N ASN A 650 -35.44 44.95 1.86
CA ASN A 650 -34.82 46.28 1.93
C ASN A 650 -35.68 47.35 1.23
N ILE A 651 -36.45 48.11 2.02
CA ILE A 651 -37.21 49.29 1.57
C ILE A 651 -36.67 50.56 2.26
N VAL A 652 -36.08 51.42 1.43
CA VAL A 652 -36.14 52.90 1.39
C VAL A 652 -35.53 53.72 2.54
N THR A 653 -34.46 54.45 2.19
CA THR A 653 -34.34 55.89 2.53
C THR A 653 -34.13 56.69 1.26
N LYS A 654 -34.97 57.73 1.10
CA LYS A 654 -35.04 58.68 -0.01
C LYS A 654 -33.77 59.51 -0.14
N ASP A 655 -33.31 59.74 -1.38
CA ASP A 655 -33.07 61.08 -1.91
C ASP A 655 -33.11 61.05 -3.45
N GLU A 656 -33.89 61.98 -4.00
CA GLU A 656 -34.17 62.17 -5.43
C GLU A 656 -33.08 63.02 -6.09
N SER A 657 -32.57 62.59 -7.26
CA SER A 657 -32.68 63.31 -8.53
C SER A 657 -31.62 62.83 -9.55
N VAL A 658 -32.09 62.23 -10.65
CA VAL A 658 -31.93 62.66 -12.06
C VAL A 658 -32.33 61.47 -12.96
N VAL A 659 -33.09 61.81 -13.99
CA VAL A 659 -33.94 61.00 -14.87
C VAL A 659 -33.19 60.57 -16.15
N GLU A 660 -33.81 59.60 -16.86
CA GLU A 660 -33.66 59.16 -18.27
C GLU A 660 -32.91 57.82 -18.42
N GLU A 661 -33.38 56.76 -19.09
CA GLU A 661 -34.57 56.40 -19.87
C GLU A 661 -34.37 54.91 -20.26
N ASN A 662 -35.45 54.10 -20.29
CA ASN A 662 -35.78 52.97 -21.20
C ASN A 662 -34.73 51.87 -21.50
N GLU A 663 -35.00 50.56 -21.62
CA GLU A 663 -36.20 49.73 -21.74
C GLU A 663 -35.71 48.25 -21.75
N GLY A 664 -36.54 47.32 -21.26
CA GLY A 664 -36.69 45.97 -21.80
C GLY A 664 -35.59 44.91 -21.59
N VAL A 665 -35.76 44.03 -20.59
CA VAL A 665 -35.35 42.62 -20.71
C VAL A 665 -36.62 41.78 -20.60
N GLU A 666 -37.17 41.44 -21.78
CA GLU A 666 -38.19 40.40 -21.90
C GLU A 666 -37.53 39.02 -21.81
N LEU A 667 -38.09 38.18 -20.94
CA LEU A 667 -38.02 36.74 -21.07
C LEU A 667 -38.87 36.32 -22.28
N PHE A 668 -38.26 35.65 -23.24
CA PHE A 668 -38.95 34.64 -24.04
C PHE A 668 -38.11 33.38 -24.15
N SER A 669 -38.75 32.29 -23.75
CA SER A 669 -38.55 30.96 -24.28
C SER A 669 -38.63 30.99 -25.80
N ASP A 670 -37.67 30.37 -26.49
CA ASP A 670 -38.04 29.53 -27.62
C ASP A 670 -36.95 28.51 -27.97
N THR A 671 -37.48 27.32 -28.27
CA THR A 671 -36.95 26.28 -29.13
C THR A 671 -36.08 26.79 -30.29
N ASP A 672 -34.79 26.47 -30.27
CA ASP A 672 -33.98 26.10 -31.46
C ASP A 672 -32.51 25.87 -31.07
N LYS A 673 -32.18 24.65 -30.59
CA LYS A 673 -30.79 24.14 -30.54
C LYS A 673 -30.65 22.70 -31.03
N THR A 674 -31.58 22.27 -31.89
CA THR A 674 -31.50 21.04 -32.69
C THR A 674 -31.08 21.29 -34.14
N LYS A 675 -30.42 22.43 -34.43
CA LYS A 675 -29.95 22.77 -35.79
C LYS A 675 -28.52 23.33 -35.93
N GLU A 676 -27.67 23.24 -34.92
CA GLU A 676 -26.22 23.56 -35.04
C GLU A 676 -25.31 22.34 -34.79
N ILE A 677 -25.76 21.15 -35.24
CA ILE A 677 -24.91 19.93 -35.39
C ILE A 677 -25.04 19.38 -36.84
N LYS A 678 -25.48 20.23 -37.78
CA LYS A 678 -25.55 19.90 -39.21
C LYS A 678 -24.94 21.01 -40.06
N GLU A 679 -23.73 21.43 -39.73
CA GLU A 679 -22.88 22.22 -40.62
C GLU A 679 -21.40 22.12 -40.21
N ASP A 680 -20.90 20.89 -40.05
CA ASP A 680 -19.44 20.64 -40.01
C ASP A 680 -19.05 19.28 -40.61
N ASN A 681 -19.97 18.67 -41.38
CA ASN A 681 -19.78 17.41 -42.12
C ASN A 681 -19.60 17.62 -43.63
N SER A 682 -18.90 18.68 -44.03
CA SER A 682 -18.54 18.90 -45.44
C SER A 682 -17.19 19.61 -45.63
N LYS A 683 -16.14 19.12 -44.96
CA LYS A 683 -14.75 19.33 -45.36
C LYS A 683 -13.91 18.14 -44.93
N ILE A 684 -13.88 17.07 -45.74
CA ILE A 684 -12.78 16.11 -45.97
C ILE A 684 -13.23 15.27 -47.18
N ILE A 685 -13.12 15.84 -48.38
CA ILE A 685 -12.82 15.13 -49.62
C ILE A 685 -11.88 16.06 -50.38
N ASP A 686 -10.58 15.83 -50.22
CA ASP A 686 -9.56 15.94 -51.27
C ASP A 686 -8.20 15.75 -50.59
N PHE A 687 -7.65 14.54 -50.73
CA PHE A 687 -6.22 14.26 -50.84
C PHE A 687 -6.12 12.77 -51.20
N LYS A 688 -6.42 12.49 -52.47
CA LYS A 688 -5.77 11.41 -53.21
C LYS A 688 -4.74 12.05 -54.12
N ASP A 689 -3.65 11.32 -54.29
CA ASP A 689 -2.51 11.53 -55.18
C ASP A 689 -1.23 11.99 -54.47
N ASP A 690 -0.16 11.28 -54.84
CA ASP A 690 1.26 11.40 -54.45
C ASP A 690 1.74 10.61 -53.22
N ILE A 691 1.60 9.28 -53.29
CA ILE A 691 2.65 8.36 -52.81
C ILE A 691 3.03 7.41 -53.96
N GLU A 692 3.91 7.89 -54.83
CA GLU A 692 4.83 7.05 -55.61
C GLU A 692 6.25 7.39 -55.16
N THR A 693 6.90 6.45 -54.45
CA THR A 693 8.29 5.98 -54.65
C THR A 693 8.74 5.06 -53.50
N THR A 694 8.63 3.76 -53.75
CA THR A 694 9.69 2.73 -53.55
C THR A 694 10.63 2.81 -52.33
N ASN A 695 10.59 1.85 -51.39
CA ASN A 695 11.34 0.57 -51.42
C ASN A 695 11.51 -0.13 -50.05
N SER A 696 11.64 -1.46 -50.12
CA SER A 696 12.12 -2.47 -49.14
C SER A 696 11.19 -2.82 -47.97
N ASP A 697 10.47 -3.95 -48.04
CA ASP A 697 10.89 -5.34 -47.75
C ASP A 697 10.79 -5.63 -46.24
N ASP A 698 9.73 -6.32 -45.80
CA ASP A 698 9.89 -7.74 -45.42
C ASP A 698 8.53 -8.43 -45.12
N GLU A 699 8.46 -9.68 -45.55
CA GLU A 699 7.32 -10.59 -45.48
C GLU A 699 7.17 -11.22 -44.08
N SER A 700 5.96 -11.25 -43.54
CA SER A 700 5.34 -12.51 -43.05
C SER A 700 4.00 -12.25 -42.35
N TYR A 701 3.13 -13.26 -42.40
CA TYR A 701 1.74 -13.33 -41.91
C TYR A 701 0.63 -13.10 -42.95
N LYS A 702 0.64 -13.96 -43.98
CA LYS A 702 -0.59 -14.54 -44.55
C LYS A 702 -0.86 -15.89 -43.89
N GLU A 703 -2.04 -16.04 -43.29
CA GLU A 703 -3.00 -17.16 -43.40
C GLU A 703 -4.09 -16.97 -42.32
N LEU A 704 -5.23 -16.36 -42.67
CA LEU A 704 -6.50 -17.00 -43.07
C LEU A 704 -7.22 -17.78 -41.95
N ARG A 705 -8.33 -17.22 -41.44
CA ARG A 705 -9.70 -17.71 -41.75
C ARG A 705 -10.79 -16.80 -41.15
N TYR A 706 -11.60 -16.26 -42.06
CA TYR A 706 -12.93 -15.71 -41.83
C TYR A 706 -13.96 -16.87 -41.90
N GLU A 707 -14.84 -16.97 -40.92
CA GLU A 707 -16.18 -17.55 -41.10
C GLU A 707 -17.21 -16.48 -40.67
N LYS A 708 -18.06 -16.09 -41.62
CA LYS A 708 -19.25 -15.26 -41.41
C LYS A 708 -20.31 -16.10 -40.72
N MET A 709 -20.93 -15.58 -39.65
CA MET A 709 -22.33 -15.86 -39.36
C MET A 709 -23.02 -14.58 -38.85
N GLU A 710 -24.24 -14.39 -39.37
CA GLU A 710 -25.11 -13.23 -39.30
C GLU A 710 -25.61 -12.95 -37.87
N PHE A 711 -25.69 -11.67 -37.50
CA PHE A 711 -26.44 -11.23 -36.33
C PHE A 711 -27.83 -10.78 -36.77
N ASN A 712 -28.85 -11.50 -36.29
CA ASN A 712 -30.26 -11.11 -36.33
C ASN A 712 -30.51 -9.92 -35.41
N GLU A 713 -31.30 -8.97 -35.91
CA GLU A 713 -31.97 -7.93 -35.13
C GLU A 713 -32.90 -8.57 -34.09
N VAL A 714 -32.82 -8.10 -32.84
CA VAL A 714 -33.80 -8.37 -31.79
C VAL A 714 -34.39 -7.04 -31.35
N THR A 715 -35.63 -6.81 -31.76
CA THR A 715 -36.56 -5.79 -31.28
C THR A 715 -36.95 -6.10 -29.83
N ILE A 716 -37.01 -5.09 -28.96
CA ILE A 716 -37.64 -5.20 -27.64
C ILE A 716 -38.71 -4.11 -27.52
N ASP A 717 -39.96 -4.56 -27.40
CA ASP A 717 -41.20 -3.82 -27.22
C ASP A 717 -41.30 -3.15 -25.83
N GLU A 718 -41.87 -1.95 -25.79
CA GLU A 718 -42.40 -1.28 -24.59
C GLU A 718 -43.78 -1.85 -24.19
N PRO A 719 -44.11 -1.98 -22.89
CA PRO A 719 -45.50 -2.22 -22.48
C PRO A 719 -46.17 -0.94 -21.98
N GLN A 720 -47.24 -0.53 -22.66
CA GLN A 720 -48.26 0.37 -22.14
C GLN A 720 -49.18 -0.34 -21.13
N LYS A 721 -49.57 0.36 -20.05
CA LYS A 721 -50.79 0.06 -19.28
C LYS A 721 -51.60 1.33 -19.04
N GLN A 722 -52.74 1.41 -19.74
CA GLN A 722 -53.87 2.28 -19.47
C GLN A 722 -54.58 1.86 -18.17
N TYR A 723 -55.05 2.84 -17.40
CA TYR A 723 -56.27 2.71 -16.61
C TYR A 723 -57.20 3.88 -16.93
N ASN A 724 -58.39 3.54 -17.45
CA ASN A 724 -59.55 4.41 -17.62
C ASN A 724 -60.22 4.67 -16.26
N ILE A 725 -60.59 5.92 -15.96
CA ILE A 725 -61.77 6.21 -15.12
C ILE A 725 -62.52 7.41 -15.73
N THR A 726 -63.83 7.22 -15.83
CA THR A 726 -64.89 7.98 -16.50
C THR A 726 -65.41 9.16 -15.66
N GLU A 727 -66.23 9.98 -16.32
CA GLU A 727 -66.88 11.23 -15.90
C GLU A 727 -67.71 11.23 -14.58
N VAL A 728 -67.67 12.41 -13.94
CA VAL A 728 -68.74 13.21 -13.29
C VAL A 728 -70.07 12.55 -12.90
N GLU A 729 -70.44 12.63 -11.60
CA GLU A 729 -71.78 12.99 -11.14
C GLU A 729 -71.80 13.41 -9.65
N ASP A 730 -72.89 14.05 -9.26
CA ASP A 730 -73.05 15.11 -8.26
C ASP A 730 -73.77 14.61 -6.97
N ILE A 731 -73.72 15.43 -5.90
CA ILE A 731 -74.71 15.55 -4.78
C ILE A 731 -74.61 14.65 -3.50
N SER A 732 -74.42 15.36 -2.37
CA SER A 732 -75.05 15.26 -1.03
C SER A 732 -74.43 14.47 0.16
N ASN A 733 -74.13 15.26 1.21
CA ASN A 733 -74.44 15.13 2.64
C ASN A 733 -74.10 13.84 3.42
N ILE A 734 -73.35 13.98 4.53
CA ILE A 734 -73.80 13.86 5.95
C ILE A 734 -72.58 13.94 6.91
N TYR A 735 -72.60 14.95 7.81
CA TYR A 735 -72.22 15.00 9.26
C TYR A 735 -70.94 14.30 9.79
N ASP A 736 -70.18 14.77 10.79
CA ASP A 736 -70.09 15.99 11.61
C ASP A 736 -68.87 15.83 12.55
N SER A 737 -68.37 16.93 13.12
CA SER A 737 -67.88 17.12 14.52
C SER A 737 -66.82 16.14 15.12
N ASP A 738 -65.76 16.49 15.86
CA ASP A 738 -65.32 17.68 16.59
C ASP A 738 -63.83 17.48 16.96
N ASP A 739 -63.06 18.57 17.10
CA ASP A 739 -62.49 19.03 18.38
C ASP A 739 -61.45 20.15 18.16
N ASP A 740 -61.87 21.37 18.54
CA ASP A 740 -61.11 22.61 18.64
C ASP A 740 -60.08 22.56 19.78
N PHE A 741 -58.81 22.94 19.52
CA PHE A 741 -58.21 24.24 19.85
C PHE A 741 -58.34 24.70 21.32
N PHE A 742 -57.19 24.77 22.00
CA PHE A 742 -56.54 26.05 22.35
C PHE A 742 -55.03 25.87 22.53
#